data_AF-A0A519M379-F1
#
_entry.id   AF-A0A519M379-F1
#
_cell.length_a   1.000
_cell.length_b   1.000
_cell.length_c   1.000
_cell.angle_alpha   90.00
_cell.angle_beta   90.00
_cell.angle_gamma   90.00
#
_symmetry.space_group_name_H-M   'P 1'
#
loop_
_entity.id
_entity.type
_entity.pdbx_description
1 polymer ?
#
loop_
_entity_poly.entity_id
_entity_poly.type
_entity_poly.pdbx_seq_one_letter_code
_entity_poly.pdbx_strand_id
1 'polypeptide(L)'
;MNKFFSICALLFCGAVFSQIPTLDVENQKKNPVTLQDVEIETKILGNLATTTATYLFHNYSDRTLEGNFTLPLPEGVTISGYALDINGSLREAVPVPKERAKEVFESIEKRNVDPGIIEKVSGNNFRIRIFPILAQDVRMIQITYNQELKNSATDYQYFLNFANAVNIPKFHLKVFVNESLATPKITENPDGSFAFQKKGNQWVAEIYKRNFTPNESLKISLPKVNESSSVMLQKASDDKSYFAAGVSMDFPVKEKAKSQRIALIWDNSFSGSKRDHQKELDFLTAYFLDNKDVAVSFVLLNNVLEKTEEFTVSGGNWNALKDRILNLKYDGGTDFSALKEISQTDEYLLFSDGISNFGDLTLKFNKPVNTITCTPTSDFNLLKLLASQSGGNFINLNELDTQSALKTYKRLPIIFLGFKETNTLKELFPNVGTAVNEPVNIFGISSSNLSKLTAVFSVGNKKFEVPVDFNNAVQVDNWPLAKFWAQRKINDLELNSTQNSDEIRNLSEQFGVVSKNTSLIVLDDVNDYVRFGITPPEELLSQYNKIVSQNKKQILEQRKNLLSKAFDKTRELSTWWNSEFKPSAKKEYPTISKQSKRESSSAAADEVANESYVGNDKKSTGKITLVEVESNQEYMKDFQSLQSPELIYQKYLENRPKYEKQVTYYFDVSKLLFKKGDKVLSLKVLSTLAELDLENEELYKTISYLLKQRGNYEKELWITQKIMEWRPFDAQSHRDYALALVDNKKPQEALNVYKSMLYQEYTDEISVRDNGIEEILIMEINNILSQNKNVDASKVDDRLKANLPVDIRIVINWNKDNTDIDLWVTDPRGEDCSYSHKSTEIGGRLSNDFTQGFGPEQFLLKKAIKGKYKIKTNFFGERQNILSGPTTVMAEVFLHYSDGTQERKIAVFQSQKENKRESDSKILIGEFEF
;
A
#
# COMPACT_ATOMS: atom_id res chain seq x y z
N MET A 1 55.92 19.40 16.69
CA MET A 1 55.22 19.76 15.44
C MET A 1 54.27 18.63 15.08
N ASN A 2 53.05 19.00 14.68
CA ASN A 2 51.94 18.20 14.13
C ASN A 2 51.11 17.35 15.10
N LYS A 3 50.08 18.00 15.66
CA LYS A 3 48.85 17.38 16.18
C LYS A 3 47.94 17.01 14.99
N PHE A 4 47.54 15.75 14.87
CA PHE A 4 46.39 15.33 14.08
C PHE A 4 45.18 15.27 15.02
N PHE A 5 44.18 16.14 14.79
CA PHE A 5 42.86 16.05 15.39
C PHE A 5 41.97 15.23 14.43
N SER A 6 41.57 14.01 14.83
CA SER A 6 40.46 13.31 14.19
C SER A 6 39.15 13.89 14.73
N ILE A 7 38.42 14.59 13.87
CA ILE A 7 37.03 14.98 14.11
C ILE A 7 36.16 13.80 13.65
N CYS A 8 35.66 13.01 14.61
CA CYS A 8 34.53 12.12 14.37
C CYS A 8 33.25 12.96 14.41
N ALA A 9 32.78 13.42 13.25
CA ALA A 9 31.43 13.94 13.11
C ALA A 9 30.46 12.75 13.03
N LEU A 10 29.89 12.37 14.17
CA LEU A 10 28.69 11.55 14.23
C LEU A 10 27.52 12.38 13.66
N LEU A 11 27.23 12.17 12.38
CA LEU A 11 25.98 12.62 11.76
C LEU A 11 24.84 11.76 12.32
N PHE A 12 24.27 12.20 13.44
CA PHE A 12 22.98 11.73 13.93
C PHE A 12 21.87 12.37 13.09
N CYS A 13 21.36 11.65 12.09
CA CYS A 13 20.05 11.93 11.49
C CYS A 13 19.06 10.89 11.99
N GLY A 14 18.46 11.13 13.16
CA GLY A 14 17.16 10.52 13.46
C GLY A 14 16.13 11.20 12.56
N ALA A 15 15.44 10.44 11.71
CA ALA A 15 14.36 10.99 10.89
C ALA A 15 13.18 11.35 11.81
N VAL A 16 13.09 12.62 12.21
CA VAL A 16 11.92 13.14 12.94
C VAL A 16 10.88 13.59 11.90
N PHE A 17 9.64 13.14 11.99
CA PHE A 17 8.64 13.34 10.94
C PHE A 17 7.84 14.64 11.12
N SER A 18 7.57 15.34 10.01
CA SER A 18 6.78 16.56 9.96
C SER A 18 5.29 16.29 9.83
N GLN A 19 4.44 17.14 10.40
CA GLN A 19 3.03 17.28 9.98
C GLN A 19 2.88 18.29 8.82
N ILE A 20 4.00 18.66 8.17
CA ILE A 20 4.00 19.33 6.86
C ILE A 20 4.09 18.24 5.78
N PRO A 21 3.19 18.23 4.78
CA PRO A 21 3.24 17.26 3.69
C PRO A 21 4.60 17.30 2.98
N THR A 22 5.22 16.14 2.82
CA THR A 22 6.44 16.01 2.02
C THR A 22 6.05 15.65 0.60
N LEU A 23 6.51 16.47 -0.35
CA LEU A 23 6.29 16.24 -1.77
C LEU A 23 7.42 15.40 -2.34
N ASP A 24 7.07 14.25 -2.91
CA ASP A 24 7.96 13.51 -3.80
C ASP A 24 7.68 13.97 -5.24
N VAL A 25 8.53 14.87 -5.76
CA VAL A 25 8.47 15.25 -7.19
C VAL A 25 9.39 14.36 -7.99
N GLU A 26 8.86 13.80 -9.07
CA GLU A 26 9.54 12.81 -9.90
C GLU A 26 10.85 13.32 -10.53
N ASN A 27 11.94 12.59 -10.27
CA ASN A 27 13.12 12.46 -11.13
C ASN A 27 13.78 13.76 -11.62
N GLN A 28 13.89 14.78 -10.76
CA GLN A 28 14.75 15.94 -11.02
C GLN A 28 15.73 16.17 -9.87
N LYS A 29 16.99 16.49 -10.21
CA LYS A 29 18.03 16.87 -9.23
C LYS A 29 17.67 18.12 -8.38
N LYS A 30 16.56 18.80 -8.72
CA LYS A 30 15.92 19.90 -7.99
C LYS A 30 14.41 19.65 -8.05
N ASN A 31 13.70 19.67 -6.92
CA ASN A 31 12.24 19.57 -6.90
C ASN A 31 11.63 20.84 -7.57
N PRO A 32 10.98 20.73 -8.74
CA PRO A 32 10.42 21.90 -9.42
C PRO A 32 9.17 22.46 -8.72
N VAL A 33 8.47 21.63 -7.95
CA VAL A 33 7.33 22.06 -7.13
C VAL A 33 7.83 22.34 -5.73
N THR A 34 7.50 23.52 -5.21
CA THR A 34 8.01 24.02 -3.93
C THR A 34 6.89 24.60 -3.08
N LEU A 35 6.99 24.45 -1.77
CA LEU A 35 6.06 25.04 -0.80
C LEU A 35 6.34 26.54 -0.64
N GLN A 36 5.33 27.38 -0.84
CA GLN A 36 5.42 28.84 -0.84
C GLN A 36 4.73 29.48 0.36
N ASP A 37 3.58 28.95 0.75
CA ASP A 37 2.77 29.47 1.86
C ASP A 37 2.27 28.33 2.75
N VAL A 38 2.25 28.58 4.05
CA VAL A 38 1.71 27.69 5.07
C VAL A 38 0.92 28.54 6.06
N GLU A 39 -0.39 28.29 6.14
CA GLU A 39 -1.27 28.85 7.14
C GLU A 39 -1.84 27.72 8.00
N ILE A 40 -1.62 27.78 9.31
CA ILE A 40 -2.09 26.77 10.26
C ILE A 40 -2.93 27.44 11.34
N GLU A 41 -4.20 27.05 11.42
CA GLU A 41 -5.12 27.46 12.47
C GLU A 41 -5.52 26.25 13.31
N THR A 42 -5.13 26.23 14.58
CA THR A 42 -5.58 25.24 15.57
C THR A 42 -6.59 25.85 16.50
N LYS A 43 -7.70 25.14 16.72
CA LYS A 43 -8.65 25.40 17.80
C LYS A 43 -8.57 24.27 18.79
N ILE A 44 -8.63 24.59 20.07
CA ILE A 44 -8.60 23.63 21.16
C ILE A 44 -9.78 23.90 22.10
N LEU A 45 -10.54 22.86 22.41
CA LEU A 45 -11.63 22.90 23.37
C LEU A 45 -11.55 21.67 24.28
N GLY A 46 -11.33 21.90 25.58
CA GLY A 46 -11.09 20.84 26.55
C GLY A 46 -9.89 19.97 26.15
N ASN A 47 -10.15 18.70 25.87
CA ASN A 47 -9.17 17.69 25.48
C ASN A 47 -9.18 17.38 23.97
N LEU A 48 -9.87 18.17 23.16
CA LEU A 48 -10.00 17.97 21.71
C LEU A 48 -9.41 19.16 20.97
N ALA A 49 -8.70 18.89 19.88
CA ALA A 49 -8.17 19.93 18.99
C ALA A 49 -8.52 19.64 17.54
N THR A 50 -8.88 20.70 16.80
CA THR A 50 -9.05 20.66 15.36
C THR A 50 -8.09 21.66 14.75
N THR A 51 -7.29 21.21 13.80
CA THR A 51 -6.35 22.08 13.09
C THR A 51 -6.64 22.04 11.61
N THR A 52 -6.70 23.23 11.02
CA THR A 52 -6.81 23.43 9.57
C THR A 52 -5.49 23.99 9.09
N ALA A 53 -4.87 23.30 8.13
CA ALA A 53 -3.59 23.68 7.54
C ALA A 53 -3.76 23.86 6.03
N THR A 54 -3.42 25.05 5.54
CA THR A 54 -3.48 25.42 4.13
C THR A 54 -2.07 25.56 3.59
N TYR A 55 -1.79 24.88 2.47
CA TYR A 55 -0.49 24.83 1.82
C TYR A 55 -0.61 25.32 0.39
N LEU A 56 0.25 26.28 0.00
CA LEU A 56 0.36 26.77 -1.37
C LEU A 56 1.65 26.25 -2.01
N PHE A 57 1.51 25.47 -3.08
CA PHE A 57 2.63 24.96 -3.87
C PHE A 57 2.77 25.73 -5.18
N HIS A 58 3.99 25.89 -5.67
CA HIS A 58 4.28 26.47 -6.98
C HIS A 58 5.15 25.55 -7.82
N ASN A 59 4.75 25.31 -9.07
CA ASN A 59 5.50 24.53 -10.05
C ASN A 59 6.39 25.43 -10.91
N TYR A 60 7.69 25.46 -10.64
CA TYR A 60 8.68 26.22 -11.41
C TYR A 60 9.13 25.53 -12.71
N SER A 61 8.60 24.36 -13.07
CA SER A 61 8.92 23.72 -14.35
C SER A 61 8.05 24.23 -15.49
N ASP A 62 8.50 23.95 -16.71
CA ASP A 62 7.81 24.23 -17.97
C ASP A 62 6.81 23.11 -18.37
N ARG A 63 6.61 22.12 -17.49
CA ARG A 63 5.71 20.99 -17.71
C ARG A 63 4.64 20.91 -16.63
N THR A 64 3.49 20.39 -17.01
CA THR A 64 2.47 19.93 -16.07
C THR A 64 3.00 18.73 -15.29
N LEU A 65 2.71 18.68 -13.99
CA LEU A 65 3.16 17.64 -13.07
C LEU A 65 2.00 17.06 -12.27
N GLU A 66 2.13 15.81 -11.83
CA GLU A 66 1.35 15.27 -10.72
C GLU A 66 2.07 15.57 -9.39
N GLY A 67 1.30 15.98 -8.38
CA GLY A 67 1.79 16.14 -7.01
C GLY A 67 1.40 14.93 -6.15
N ASN A 68 2.41 14.19 -5.69
CA ASN A 68 2.26 13.08 -4.75
C ASN A 68 2.80 13.50 -3.38
N PHE A 69 1.92 13.72 -2.41
CA PHE A 69 2.30 14.14 -1.06
C PHE A 69 2.03 13.04 -0.05
N THR A 70 2.95 12.85 0.88
CA THR A 70 2.76 11.98 2.04
C THR A 70 2.69 12.81 3.31
N LEU A 71 1.70 12.51 4.15
CA LEU A 71 1.49 13.15 5.44
C LEU A 71 1.44 12.07 6.54
N PRO A 72 2.57 11.81 7.23
CA PRO A 72 2.60 10.94 8.40
C PRO A 72 1.98 11.66 9.61
N LEU A 73 0.97 11.05 10.25
CA LEU A 73 0.30 11.65 11.40
C LEU A 73 0.59 10.88 12.69
N PRO A 74 0.85 11.58 13.82
CA PRO A 74 1.15 10.91 15.09
C PRO A 74 -0.09 10.23 15.67
N GLU A 75 0.12 9.50 16.77
CA GLU A 75 -0.94 8.81 17.47
C GLU A 75 -2.06 9.76 17.91
N GLY A 76 -3.32 9.35 17.71
CA GLY A 76 -4.49 10.13 18.12
C GLY A 76 -4.85 11.29 17.18
N VAL A 77 -4.16 11.44 16.05
CA VAL A 77 -4.48 12.43 15.00
C VAL A 77 -5.04 11.73 13.76
N THR A 78 -6.13 12.26 13.22
CA THR A 78 -6.80 11.77 12.00
C THR A 78 -7.14 12.91 11.05
N ILE A 79 -7.35 12.62 9.77
CA ILE A 79 -7.87 13.58 8.79
C ILE A 79 -9.40 13.57 8.79
N SER A 80 -9.98 14.76 8.89
CA SER A 80 -11.43 15.00 8.94
C SER A 80 -11.94 16.00 7.90
N GLY A 81 -11.09 16.41 6.97
CA GLY A 81 -11.44 17.31 5.87
C GLY A 81 -10.26 17.53 4.92
N TYR A 82 -10.58 17.75 3.65
CA TYR A 82 -9.64 18.06 2.59
C TYR A 82 -10.33 19.00 1.61
N ALA A 83 -9.63 20.01 1.12
CA ALA A 83 -10.11 20.89 0.07
C ALA A 83 -8.98 21.22 -0.90
N LEU A 84 -9.35 21.44 -2.16
CA LEU A 84 -8.45 21.80 -3.25
C LEU A 84 -8.93 23.12 -3.87
N ASP A 85 -8.02 23.97 -4.32
CA ASP A 85 -8.40 25.16 -5.08
C ASP A 85 -8.94 24.82 -6.46
N ILE A 86 -10.18 25.22 -6.70
CA ILE A 86 -10.84 25.10 -8.00
C ILE A 86 -11.32 26.49 -8.41
N ASN A 87 -10.80 26.99 -9.54
CA ASN A 87 -11.15 28.31 -10.07
C ASN A 87 -10.95 29.47 -9.06
N GLY A 88 -9.92 29.36 -8.21
CA GLY A 88 -9.56 30.39 -7.21
C GLY A 88 -10.31 30.31 -5.87
N SER A 89 -11.15 29.30 -5.67
CA SER A 89 -11.87 29.04 -4.41
C SER A 89 -11.57 27.63 -3.89
N LEU A 90 -11.44 27.45 -2.57
CA LEU A 90 -11.30 26.12 -1.97
C LEU A 90 -12.63 25.37 -2.07
N ARG A 91 -12.59 24.19 -2.70
CA ARG A 91 -13.71 23.26 -2.76
C ARG A 91 -13.47 22.08 -1.83
N GLU A 92 -14.40 21.86 -0.92
CA GLU A 92 -14.37 20.73 0.01
C GLU A 92 -14.54 19.40 -0.74
N ALA A 93 -13.74 18.43 -0.32
CA ALA A 93 -13.77 17.07 -0.82
C ALA A 93 -14.93 16.29 -0.22
N VAL A 94 -15.42 15.32 -0.99
CA VAL A 94 -16.51 14.44 -0.58
C VAL A 94 -16.01 13.02 -0.34
N PRO A 95 -16.55 12.32 0.66
CA PRO A 95 -16.20 10.93 0.95
C PRO A 95 -16.74 9.98 -0.12
N VAL A 96 -15.87 9.05 -0.55
CA VAL A 96 -16.16 8.02 -1.55
C VAL A 96 -15.46 6.73 -1.12
N PRO A 97 -16.00 5.52 -1.44
CA PRO A 97 -15.26 4.27 -1.23
C PRO A 97 -13.87 4.35 -1.86
N LYS A 98 -12.84 3.89 -1.15
CA LYS A 98 -11.43 4.11 -1.52
C LYS A 98 -11.13 3.64 -2.94
N GLU A 99 -11.59 2.45 -3.28
CA GLU A 99 -11.39 1.83 -4.58
C GLU A 99 -12.12 2.61 -5.68
N ARG A 100 -13.32 3.11 -5.38
CA ARG A 100 -14.11 3.95 -6.28
C ARG A 100 -13.48 5.33 -6.48
N ALA A 101 -12.91 5.93 -5.42
CA ALA A 101 -12.21 7.20 -5.52
C ALA A 101 -10.98 7.08 -6.44
N LYS A 102 -10.23 5.97 -6.33
CA LYS A 102 -9.11 5.67 -7.22
C LYS A 102 -9.55 5.45 -8.68
N GLU A 103 -10.61 4.66 -8.89
CA GLU A 103 -11.23 4.45 -10.23
C GLU A 103 -11.60 5.78 -10.89
N VAL A 104 -12.23 6.67 -10.12
CA VAL A 104 -12.69 7.98 -10.59
C VAL A 104 -11.51 8.90 -10.84
N PHE A 105 -10.55 9.01 -9.92
CA PHE A 105 -9.35 9.83 -10.09
C PHE A 105 -8.62 9.49 -11.38
N GLU A 106 -8.35 8.21 -11.63
CA GLU A 106 -7.62 7.76 -12.83
C GLU A 106 -8.43 7.95 -14.12
N SER A 107 -9.75 7.77 -14.07
CA SER A 107 -10.63 8.04 -15.23
C SER A 107 -10.66 9.53 -15.60
N ILE A 108 -10.53 10.43 -14.62
CA ILE A 108 -10.51 11.88 -14.82
C ILE A 108 -9.12 12.36 -15.26
N GLU A 109 -8.05 11.81 -14.67
CA GLU A 109 -6.66 12.10 -15.03
C GLU A 109 -6.43 11.92 -16.54
N LYS A 110 -6.98 10.84 -17.14
CA LYS A 110 -6.90 10.57 -18.58
C LYS A 110 -7.54 11.66 -19.46
N ARG A 111 -8.42 12.49 -18.92
CA ARG A 111 -9.04 13.64 -19.60
C ARG A 111 -8.31 14.97 -19.37
N ASN A 112 -7.22 14.98 -18.60
CA ASN A 112 -6.49 16.19 -18.18
C ASN A 112 -7.38 17.23 -17.47
N VAL A 113 -8.32 16.76 -16.66
CA VAL A 113 -9.15 17.58 -15.74
C VAL A 113 -8.50 17.55 -14.35
N ASP A 114 -8.89 18.47 -13.45
CA ASP A 114 -8.31 18.65 -12.11
C ASP A 114 -9.03 17.81 -11.02
N PRO A 115 -8.62 16.55 -10.73
CA PRO A 115 -9.02 15.87 -9.51
C PRO A 115 -7.98 16.01 -8.39
N GLY A 116 -8.48 16.04 -7.16
CA GLY A 116 -7.68 15.85 -5.95
C GLY A 116 -8.21 14.68 -5.13
N ILE A 117 -7.34 13.84 -4.60
CA ILE A 117 -7.72 12.74 -3.71
C ILE A 117 -6.79 12.69 -2.49
N ILE A 118 -7.36 12.36 -1.34
CA ILE A 118 -6.61 12.00 -0.13
C ILE A 118 -7.08 10.66 0.43
N GLU A 119 -6.12 9.82 0.78
CA GLU A 119 -6.35 8.43 1.19
C GLU A 119 -5.51 8.07 2.41
N LYS A 120 -6.04 7.24 3.31
CA LYS A 120 -5.24 6.61 4.36
C LYS A 120 -4.57 5.36 3.78
N VAL A 121 -3.25 5.28 3.86
CA VAL A 121 -2.47 4.07 3.56
C VAL A 121 -2.04 3.40 4.86
N SER A 122 -1.33 2.27 4.76
CA SER A 122 -0.91 1.46 5.90
C SER A 122 -0.27 2.29 7.04
N GLY A 123 -0.60 1.95 8.29
CA GLY A 123 -0.25 2.75 9.46
C GLY A 123 -1.13 4.00 9.62
N ASN A 124 -0.58 5.06 10.21
CA ASN A 124 -1.23 6.38 10.27
C ASN A 124 -0.60 7.34 9.24
N ASN A 125 -0.57 6.89 7.98
CA ASN A 125 -0.03 7.63 6.85
C ASN A 125 -1.14 8.02 5.89
N PHE A 126 -1.08 9.24 5.37
CA PHE A 126 -2.02 9.73 4.36
C PHE A 126 -1.28 10.08 3.08
N ARG A 127 -1.84 9.67 1.94
CA ARG A 127 -1.35 10.01 0.60
C ARG A 127 -2.32 10.99 -0.05
N ILE A 128 -1.78 12.05 -0.63
CA ILE A 128 -2.53 13.02 -1.42
C ILE A 128 -2.00 12.95 -2.85
N ARG A 129 -2.91 12.83 -3.82
CA ARG A 129 -2.59 12.94 -5.24
C ARG A 129 -3.38 14.09 -5.85
N ILE A 130 -2.67 14.93 -6.60
CA ILE A 130 -3.24 16.09 -7.27
C ILE A 130 -2.69 16.13 -8.67
N PHE A 131 -3.60 16.14 -9.64
CA PHE A 131 -3.26 16.34 -11.03
C PHE A 131 -4.32 17.25 -11.65
N PRO A 132 -3.96 18.10 -12.62
CA PRO A 132 -2.63 18.60 -12.94
C PRO A 132 -2.16 19.72 -11.99
N ILE A 133 -0.86 19.79 -11.74
CA ILE A 133 -0.18 21.01 -11.31
C ILE A 133 0.43 21.65 -12.56
N LEU A 134 -0.25 22.66 -13.11
CA LEU A 134 0.15 23.30 -14.37
C LEU A 134 1.54 23.94 -14.29
N ALA A 135 2.20 24.09 -15.44
CA ALA A 135 3.51 24.72 -15.57
C ALA A 135 3.46 26.19 -15.14
N GLN A 136 4.44 26.64 -14.34
CA GLN A 136 4.52 28.01 -13.80
C GLN A 136 3.28 28.46 -13.02
N ASP A 137 2.51 27.51 -12.48
CA ASP A 137 1.27 27.78 -11.77
C ASP A 137 1.34 27.34 -10.31
N VAL A 138 0.34 27.76 -9.54
CA VAL A 138 0.15 27.40 -8.14
C VAL A 138 -0.96 26.36 -7.97
N ARG A 139 -0.88 25.61 -6.87
CA ARG A 139 -1.97 24.79 -6.36
C ARG A 139 -2.06 24.94 -4.85
N MET A 140 -3.27 25.13 -4.35
CA MET A 140 -3.55 25.31 -2.92
C MET A 140 -4.37 24.14 -2.41
N ILE A 141 -3.92 23.57 -1.30
CA ILE A 141 -4.64 22.51 -0.61
C ILE A 141 -4.91 22.92 0.83
N GLN A 142 -6.02 22.47 1.37
CA GLN A 142 -6.35 22.61 2.78
C GLN A 142 -6.61 21.22 3.37
N ILE A 143 -6.01 20.95 4.53
CA ILE A 143 -6.17 19.70 5.26
C ILE A 143 -6.69 20.06 6.65
N THR A 144 -7.76 19.39 7.08
CA THR A 144 -8.27 19.51 8.44
C THR A 144 -8.03 18.21 9.18
N TYR A 145 -7.35 18.28 10.33
CA TYR A 145 -7.10 17.13 11.21
C TYR A 145 -7.69 17.35 12.59
N ASN A 146 -8.19 16.26 13.17
CA ASN A 146 -8.73 16.18 14.52
C ASN A 146 -7.77 15.41 15.41
N GLN A 147 -7.59 15.88 16.64
CA GLN A 147 -6.69 15.30 17.62
C GLN A 147 -7.37 15.15 18.98
N GLU A 148 -7.32 13.94 19.54
CA GLU A 148 -7.53 13.74 20.98
C GLU A 148 -6.22 14.10 21.71
N LEU A 149 -6.26 15.13 22.56
CA LEU A 149 -5.06 15.58 23.26
C LEU A 149 -4.56 14.53 24.24
N LYS A 150 -3.23 14.42 24.30
CA LYS A 150 -2.58 13.56 25.28
C LYS A 150 -2.82 14.07 26.67
N ASN A 151 -2.63 13.18 27.62
CA ASN A 151 -3.00 13.47 28.97
C ASN A 151 -1.94 13.12 29.98
N SER A 152 -1.86 13.96 31.00
CA SER A 152 -1.12 13.73 32.22
C SER A 152 -2.07 13.81 33.41
N ALA A 153 -1.56 13.59 34.63
CA ALA A 153 -2.36 13.78 35.82
C ALA A 153 -2.91 15.23 35.93
N THR A 154 -2.13 16.21 35.50
CA THR A 154 -2.38 17.65 35.74
C THR A 154 -2.74 18.45 34.51
N ASP A 155 -2.44 17.95 33.30
CA ASP A 155 -2.53 18.74 32.07
C ASP A 155 -2.99 17.89 30.87
N TYR A 156 -3.62 18.53 29.88
CA TYR A 156 -3.71 18.02 28.51
C TYR A 156 -2.51 18.54 27.70
N GLN A 157 -2.00 17.75 26.76
CA GLN A 157 -0.87 18.10 25.92
C GLN A 157 -1.25 18.06 24.45
N TYR A 158 -1.12 19.20 23.79
CA TYR A 158 -1.17 19.35 22.34
C TYR A 158 0.24 19.36 21.75
N PHE A 159 0.39 18.74 20.59
CA PHE A 159 1.65 18.64 19.87
C PHE A 159 1.43 18.86 18.38
N LEU A 160 2.19 19.79 17.80
CA LEU A 160 2.27 20.03 16.36
C LEU A 160 3.74 19.99 15.94
N ASN A 161 4.09 19.02 15.09
CA ASN A 161 5.47 18.76 14.69
C ASN A 161 5.83 19.43 13.36
N PHE A 162 6.95 20.16 13.37
CA PHE A 162 7.52 20.81 12.19
C PHE A 162 8.85 20.19 11.75
N ALA A 163 9.22 19.02 12.25
CA ALA A 163 10.50 18.39 11.93
C ALA A 163 10.74 18.27 10.42
N ASN A 164 11.99 18.42 9.99
CA ASN A 164 12.39 18.45 8.56
C ASN A 164 11.66 19.52 7.72
N ALA A 165 11.04 20.54 8.33
CA ALA A 165 10.52 21.66 7.59
C ALA A 165 11.62 22.28 6.73
N VAL A 166 11.30 22.55 5.47
CA VAL A 166 12.16 23.33 4.58
C VAL A 166 12.00 24.82 4.89
N ASN A 167 12.76 25.67 4.20
CA ASN A 167 12.49 27.10 4.25
C ASN A 167 11.12 27.41 3.63
N ILE A 168 10.25 28.08 4.39
CA ILE A 168 8.90 28.45 3.98
C ILE A 168 8.86 29.97 3.75
N PRO A 169 8.60 30.44 2.51
CA PRO A 169 8.58 31.86 2.21
C PRO A 169 7.56 32.66 3.03
N LYS A 170 6.36 32.12 3.26
CA LYS A 170 5.34 32.69 4.14
C LYS A 170 4.84 31.64 5.12
N PHE A 171 4.92 31.94 6.41
CA PHE A 171 4.49 31.04 7.46
C PHE A 171 3.61 31.78 8.45
N HIS A 172 2.40 31.26 8.68
CA HIS A 172 1.44 31.77 9.64
C HIS A 172 0.93 30.62 10.51
N LEU A 173 1.06 30.78 11.82
CA LEU A 173 0.56 29.84 12.81
C LEU A 173 -0.29 30.58 13.83
N LYS A 174 -1.49 30.05 14.07
CA LYS A 174 -2.47 30.61 15.00
C LYS A 174 -3.11 29.51 15.83
N VAL A 175 -3.16 29.70 17.15
CA VAL A 175 -3.78 28.74 18.07
C VAL A 175 -4.79 29.46 18.96
N PHE A 176 -6.00 28.91 19.02
CA PHE A 176 -7.07 29.30 19.93
C PHE A 176 -7.27 28.22 20.98
N VAL A 177 -7.27 28.60 22.26
CA VAL A 177 -7.71 27.73 23.36
C VAL A 177 -9.00 28.33 23.92
N ASN A 178 -10.10 27.63 23.68
CA ASN A 178 -11.44 28.04 24.04
C ASN A 178 -11.80 27.54 25.44
N GLU A 179 -12.57 28.35 26.18
CA GLU A 179 -13.20 27.97 27.45
C GLU A 179 -12.22 27.50 28.55
N SER A 180 -10.94 27.90 28.45
CA SER A 180 -9.94 27.60 29.47
C SER A 180 -9.73 28.77 30.44
N LEU A 181 -10.03 28.53 31.72
CA LEU A 181 -9.74 29.48 32.80
C LEU A 181 -8.24 29.57 33.10
N ALA A 182 -7.52 28.45 32.95
CA ALA A 182 -6.08 28.37 33.17
C ALA A 182 -5.29 28.85 31.95
N THR A 183 -4.13 29.47 32.20
CA THR A 183 -3.22 29.91 31.15
C THR A 183 -2.54 28.71 30.49
N PRO A 184 -2.64 28.54 29.16
CA PRO A 184 -1.87 27.56 28.42
C PRO A 184 -0.37 27.79 28.59
N LYS A 185 0.41 26.73 28.79
CA LYS A 185 1.87 26.77 28.91
C LYS A 185 2.51 26.21 27.66
N ILE A 186 3.41 26.96 27.03
CA ILE A 186 4.18 26.47 25.89
C ILE A 186 5.44 25.79 26.43
N THR A 187 5.65 24.52 26.10
CA THR A 187 6.79 23.72 26.58
C THR A 187 7.83 23.46 25.49
N GLU A 188 7.44 23.54 24.22
CA GLU A 188 8.34 23.64 23.06
C GLU A 188 7.79 24.72 22.13
N ASN A 189 8.68 25.56 21.59
CA ASN A 189 8.28 26.78 20.91
C ASN A 189 8.97 26.87 19.53
N PRO A 190 8.22 27.03 18.42
CA PRO A 190 8.79 26.99 17.07
C PRO A 190 9.97 27.94 16.83
N ASP A 191 9.99 29.10 17.51
CA ASP A 191 11.05 30.09 17.42
C ASP A 191 11.31 30.91 18.70
N GLY A 192 10.62 30.60 19.79
CA GLY A 192 10.68 31.33 21.07
C GLY A 192 9.77 32.57 21.15
N SER A 193 9.16 33.02 20.06
CA SER A 193 8.29 34.22 20.02
C SER A 193 6.79 33.92 20.11
N PHE A 194 6.39 32.65 19.93
CA PHE A 194 5.00 32.23 20.07
C PHE A 194 4.54 32.37 21.53
N ALA A 195 3.49 33.16 21.78
CA ALA A 195 3.01 33.43 23.14
C ALA A 195 1.49 33.67 23.20
N PHE A 196 0.84 33.13 24.22
CA PHE A 196 -0.60 33.29 24.43
C PHE A 196 -0.96 34.63 25.05
N GLN A 197 -2.00 35.25 24.51
CA GLN A 197 -2.66 36.43 25.04
C GLN A 197 -4.12 36.12 25.32
N LYS A 198 -4.65 36.60 26.44
CA LYS A 198 -6.06 36.44 26.78
C LYS A 198 -6.91 37.44 25.98
N LYS A 199 -7.88 36.95 25.22
CA LYS A 199 -8.88 37.75 24.48
C LYS A 199 -10.27 37.27 24.87
N GLY A 200 -10.94 38.00 25.76
CA GLY A 200 -12.24 37.59 26.31
C GLY A 200 -12.14 36.26 27.08
N ASN A 201 -12.92 35.26 26.65
CA ASN A 201 -12.92 33.90 27.23
C ASN A 201 -12.03 32.89 26.47
N GLN A 202 -11.12 33.38 25.63
CA GLN A 202 -10.21 32.57 24.82
C GLN A 202 -8.76 33.02 25.03
N TRP A 203 -7.84 32.08 24.86
CA TRP A 203 -6.42 32.37 24.72
C TRP A 203 -6.03 32.25 23.26
N VAL A 204 -5.31 33.26 22.75
CA VAL A 204 -4.87 33.31 21.35
C VAL A 204 -3.38 33.51 21.29
N ALA A 205 -2.68 32.68 20.53
CA ALA A 205 -1.27 32.86 20.17
C ALA A 205 -1.15 32.85 18.65
N GLU A 206 -0.31 33.73 18.11
CA GLU A 206 -0.16 33.91 16.65
C GLU A 206 1.28 34.34 16.32
N ILE A 207 1.86 33.76 15.28
CA ILE A 207 3.11 34.23 14.68
C ILE A 207 2.97 34.29 13.16
N TYR A 208 3.58 35.32 12.57
CA TYR A 208 3.74 35.48 11.13
C TYR A 208 5.22 35.66 10.83
N LYS A 209 5.76 34.85 9.90
CA LYS A 209 7.17 34.86 9.53
C LYS A 209 7.34 34.81 8.01
N ARG A 210 8.49 35.30 7.55
CA ARG A 210 8.92 35.24 6.15
C ARG A 210 10.24 34.48 6.05
N ASN A 211 10.38 33.64 5.02
CA ASN A 211 11.56 32.80 4.78
C ASN A 211 11.98 32.03 6.05
N PHE A 212 11.01 31.39 6.69
CA PHE A 212 11.17 30.79 8.01
C PHE A 212 11.31 29.28 7.92
N THR A 213 12.17 28.73 8.77
CA THR A 213 12.31 27.30 9.01
C THR A 213 12.06 27.09 10.50
N PRO A 214 10.93 26.46 10.90
CA PRO A 214 10.68 26.13 12.31
C PRO A 214 11.80 25.26 12.88
N ASN A 215 12.38 25.68 14.00
CA ASN A 215 13.52 24.98 14.61
C ASN A 215 13.09 23.88 15.60
N GLU A 216 11.92 24.04 16.20
CA GLU A 216 11.32 23.11 17.14
C GLU A 216 9.85 22.84 16.78
N SER A 217 9.29 21.80 17.37
CA SER A 217 7.85 21.56 17.37
C SER A 217 7.12 22.57 18.28
N LEU A 218 5.80 22.64 18.17
CA LEU A 218 4.96 23.32 19.16
C LEU A 218 4.39 22.30 20.15
N LYS A 219 4.72 22.43 21.43
CA LYS A 219 4.06 21.71 22.53
C LYS A 219 3.32 22.69 23.44
N ILE A 220 2.04 22.44 23.66
CA ILE A 220 1.20 23.23 24.56
C ILE A 220 0.64 22.33 25.65
N SER A 221 0.90 22.68 26.91
CA SER A 221 0.34 22.09 28.11
C SER A 221 -0.83 22.92 28.60
N LEU A 222 -1.99 22.28 28.78
CA LEU A 222 -3.25 22.89 29.19
C LEU A 222 -3.62 22.37 30.58
N PRO A 223 -3.46 23.18 31.64
CA PRO A 223 -3.76 22.74 32.99
C PRO A 223 -5.23 22.36 33.13
N LYS A 224 -5.49 21.21 33.77
CA LYS A 224 -6.84 20.79 34.13
C LYS A 224 -7.38 21.68 35.23
N VAL A 225 -8.64 22.07 35.11
CA VAL A 225 -9.40 22.71 36.20
C VAL A 225 -10.07 21.58 37.00
N ASN A 226 -10.06 21.67 38.34
CA ASN A 226 -10.45 20.62 39.30
C ASN A 226 -11.95 20.22 39.25
N GLU A 227 -12.44 19.72 38.11
CA GLU A 227 -13.74 19.08 37.99
C GLU A 227 -13.58 17.61 37.62
N SER A 228 -14.36 16.74 38.26
CA SER A 228 -14.29 15.28 38.15
C SER A 228 -14.58 14.75 36.74
N SER A 229 -15.31 15.53 35.93
CA SER A 229 -15.61 15.23 34.53
C SER A 229 -15.91 16.50 33.74
N SER A 230 -15.35 16.66 32.54
CA SER A 230 -15.75 17.69 31.58
C SER A 230 -16.58 17.07 30.45
N VAL A 231 -17.84 17.49 30.30
CA VAL A 231 -18.76 16.95 29.28
C VAL A 231 -19.06 18.02 28.24
N MET A 232 -18.88 17.68 26.97
CA MET A 232 -19.28 18.47 25.82
C MET A 232 -20.47 17.80 25.13
N LEU A 233 -21.45 18.59 24.69
CA LEU A 233 -22.65 18.14 23.99
C LEU A 233 -22.84 18.89 22.68
N GLN A 234 -23.00 18.16 21.58
CA GLN A 234 -23.39 18.70 20.29
C GLN A 234 -24.78 18.17 19.94
N LYS A 235 -25.76 19.08 19.79
CA LYS A 235 -27.12 18.70 19.39
C LYS A 235 -27.15 18.08 17.99
N ALA A 236 -27.98 17.06 17.84
CA ALA A 236 -28.29 16.38 16.59
C ALA A 236 -29.82 16.37 16.37
N SER A 237 -30.28 15.69 15.30
CA SER A 237 -31.72 15.54 15.03
C SER A 237 -32.43 14.66 16.07
N ASP A 238 -33.76 14.77 16.14
CA ASP A 238 -34.64 13.94 16.98
C ASP A 238 -34.34 13.98 18.50
N ASP A 239 -34.01 15.15 19.05
CA ASP A 239 -33.63 15.33 20.47
C ASP A 239 -32.46 14.45 20.92
N LYS A 240 -31.58 14.10 19.98
CA LYS A 240 -30.31 13.41 20.25
C LYS A 240 -29.17 14.41 20.36
N SER A 241 -28.12 14.01 21.07
CA SER A 241 -26.86 14.76 21.12
C SER A 241 -25.68 13.79 21.04
N TYR A 242 -24.63 14.19 20.31
CA TYR A 242 -23.32 13.58 20.47
C TYR A 242 -22.68 14.15 21.73
N PHE A 243 -21.94 13.33 22.46
CA PHE A 243 -21.21 13.81 23.63
C PHE A 243 -19.78 13.27 23.66
N ALA A 244 -18.89 14.06 24.26
CA ALA A 244 -17.60 13.58 24.73
C ALA A 244 -17.42 13.98 26.19
N ALA A 245 -16.93 13.05 26.99
CA ALA A 245 -16.65 13.25 28.40
C ALA A 245 -15.24 12.79 28.72
N GLY A 246 -14.42 13.65 29.30
CA GLY A 246 -13.16 13.24 29.91
C GLY A 246 -13.42 12.87 31.38
N VAL A 247 -13.13 11.62 31.77
CA VAL A 247 -13.23 11.21 33.18
C VAL A 247 -11.88 10.87 33.78
N SER A 248 -11.59 11.49 34.91
CA SER A 248 -10.36 11.24 35.68
C SER A 248 -10.71 10.55 36.99
N MET A 249 -9.99 9.49 37.33
CA MET A 249 -10.05 8.87 38.66
C MET A 249 -8.63 8.48 39.06
N ASP A 250 -8.26 8.68 40.32
CA ASP A 250 -6.99 8.20 40.85
C ASP A 250 -7.03 6.68 41.01
N PHE A 251 -6.80 5.96 39.91
CA PHE A 251 -6.73 4.50 39.95
C PHE A 251 -5.45 4.08 40.71
N PRO A 252 -5.53 3.08 41.60
CA PRO A 252 -4.35 2.66 42.34
C PRO A 252 -3.30 2.12 41.36
N VAL A 253 -2.12 2.73 41.41
CA VAL A 253 -0.96 2.29 40.64
C VAL A 253 -0.51 0.94 41.20
N LYS A 254 -0.91 -0.15 40.56
CA LYS A 254 -0.46 -1.51 40.90
C LYS A 254 0.55 -1.99 39.86
N GLU A 255 1.75 -2.29 40.32
CA GLU A 255 2.77 -2.88 39.46
C GLU A 255 2.49 -4.37 39.21
N LYS A 256 2.83 -4.85 38.01
CA LYS A 256 2.81 -6.26 37.67
C LYS A 256 4.03 -6.98 38.26
N ALA A 257 3.93 -8.30 38.39
CA ALA A 257 5.07 -9.12 38.83
C ALA A 257 6.19 -9.08 37.79
N LYS A 258 7.44 -9.18 38.24
CA LYS A 258 8.61 -9.24 37.34
C LYS A 258 8.69 -10.61 36.67
N SER A 259 8.81 -10.60 35.35
CA SER A 259 8.97 -11.80 34.52
C SER A 259 10.32 -12.46 34.77
N GLN A 260 10.34 -13.79 34.86
CA GLN A 260 11.57 -14.59 34.95
C GLN A 260 12.09 -14.94 33.54
N ARG A 261 11.19 -15.03 32.56
CA ARG A 261 11.53 -15.26 31.16
C ARG A 261 10.67 -14.42 30.24
N ILE A 262 11.31 -13.67 29.34
CA ILE A 262 10.63 -12.86 28.32
C ILE A 262 11.00 -13.30 26.91
N ALA A 263 10.11 -13.05 25.97
CA ALA A 263 10.39 -13.13 24.55
C ALA A 263 10.48 -11.70 23.98
N LEU A 264 11.64 -11.32 23.48
CA LEU A 264 11.87 -10.03 22.83
C LEU A 264 11.82 -10.26 21.33
N ILE A 265 10.71 -9.83 20.72
CA ILE A 265 10.52 -9.87 19.27
C ILE A 265 10.92 -8.51 18.72
N TRP A 266 11.94 -8.50 17.88
CA TRP A 266 12.50 -7.30 17.28
C TRP A 266 12.29 -7.30 15.78
N ASP A 267 11.44 -6.39 15.32
CA ASP A 267 11.20 -6.17 13.90
C ASP A 267 12.46 -5.57 13.24
N ASN A 268 13.12 -6.37 12.40
CA ASN A 268 14.31 -6.00 11.64
C ASN A 268 14.05 -5.84 10.15
N SER A 269 12.81 -5.51 9.76
CA SER A 269 12.48 -5.07 8.41
C SER A 269 13.21 -3.78 8.03
N PHE A 270 13.12 -3.41 6.75
CA PHE A 270 13.74 -2.20 6.25
C PHE A 270 13.13 -0.91 6.85
N SER A 271 11.81 -0.85 7.09
CA SER A 271 11.21 0.29 7.81
C SER A 271 11.80 0.46 9.21
N GLY A 272 12.20 -0.65 9.82
CA GLY A 272 12.82 -0.68 11.13
C GLY A 272 14.08 0.17 11.25
N SER A 273 14.83 0.38 10.15
CA SER A 273 16.05 1.22 10.18
C SER A 273 15.76 2.71 10.40
N LYS A 274 14.50 3.12 10.28
CA LYS A 274 14.05 4.51 10.47
C LYS A 274 13.59 4.77 11.91
N ARG A 275 13.52 3.73 12.77
CA ARG A 275 13.17 3.88 14.19
C ARG A 275 14.30 4.54 14.95
N ASP A 276 13.96 5.28 16.00
CA ASP A 276 14.97 5.81 16.93
C ASP A 276 15.41 4.70 17.90
N HIS A 277 16.41 3.93 17.46
CA HIS A 277 16.96 2.82 18.23
C HIS A 277 17.58 3.27 19.55
N GLN A 278 18.04 4.52 19.67
CA GLN A 278 18.60 4.98 20.94
C GLN A 278 17.52 5.01 22.02
N LYS A 279 16.32 5.49 21.71
CA LYS A 279 15.19 5.45 22.65
C LYS A 279 14.78 4.02 23.01
N GLU A 280 14.79 3.10 22.05
CA GLU A 280 14.51 1.68 22.30
C GLU A 280 15.56 1.06 23.25
N LEU A 281 16.85 1.34 23.04
CA LEU A 281 17.94 0.89 23.90
C LEU A 281 17.91 1.54 25.29
N ASP A 282 17.51 2.80 25.40
CA ASP A 282 17.34 3.50 26.67
C ASP A 282 16.19 2.88 27.48
N PHE A 283 15.07 2.58 26.82
CA PHE A 283 13.96 1.84 27.43
C PHE A 283 14.39 0.45 27.90
N LEU A 284 15.09 -0.34 27.06
CA LEU A 284 15.61 -1.65 27.46
C LEU A 284 16.62 -1.55 28.60
N THR A 285 17.47 -0.52 28.61
CA THR A 285 18.38 -0.25 29.73
C THR A 285 17.60 -0.03 31.02
N ALA A 286 16.58 0.83 31.00
CA ALA A 286 15.74 1.08 32.16
C ALA A 286 14.98 -0.18 32.60
N TYR A 287 14.49 -0.97 31.65
CA TYR A 287 13.84 -2.25 31.90
C TYR A 287 14.76 -3.24 32.62
N PHE A 288 15.97 -3.50 32.10
CA PHE A 288 16.90 -4.47 32.69
C PHE A 288 17.54 -3.97 34.00
N LEU A 289 17.61 -2.66 34.24
CA LEU A 289 17.98 -2.12 35.56
C LEU A 289 16.91 -2.37 36.62
N ASP A 290 15.62 -2.43 36.23
CA ASP A 290 14.53 -2.83 37.10
C ASP A 290 14.43 -4.36 37.22
N ASN A 291 14.36 -5.09 36.10
CA ASN A 291 14.34 -6.55 36.05
C ASN A 291 15.75 -7.13 35.85
N LYS A 292 16.52 -7.13 36.94
CA LYS A 292 17.97 -7.38 36.92
C LYS A 292 18.38 -8.80 36.53
N ASP A 293 17.50 -9.77 36.75
CA ASP A 293 17.79 -11.19 36.55
C ASP A 293 16.64 -11.82 35.77
N VAL A 294 16.83 -11.99 34.45
CA VAL A 294 15.78 -12.44 33.53
C VAL A 294 16.39 -13.19 32.33
N ALA A 295 15.74 -14.28 31.91
CA ALA A 295 16.07 -14.98 30.68
C ALA A 295 15.36 -14.32 29.48
N VAL A 296 16.07 -14.13 28.36
CA VAL A 296 15.53 -13.45 27.17
C VAL A 296 15.63 -14.37 25.96
N SER A 297 14.49 -14.76 25.42
CA SER A 297 14.38 -15.33 24.06
C SER A 297 14.31 -14.19 23.06
N PHE A 298 15.42 -13.88 22.41
CA PHE A 298 15.51 -12.85 21.37
C PHE A 298 15.17 -13.43 20.00
N VAL A 299 14.25 -12.80 19.28
CA VAL A 299 13.76 -13.29 17.99
C VAL A 299 13.64 -12.10 17.02
N LEU A 300 14.16 -12.29 15.81
CA LEU A 300 14.03 -11.28 14.74
C LEU A 300 12.81 -11.58 13.86
N LEU A 301 12.11 -10.52 13.49
CA LEU A 301 10.97 -10.56 12.59
C LEU A 301 11.25 -9.69 11.36
N ASN A 302 11.12 -10.28 10.18
CA ASN A 302 11.04 -9.61 8.89
C ASN A 302 10.00 -10.35 8.03
N ASN A 303 10.31 -10.70 6.79
CA ASN A 303 9.48 -11.56 5.96
C ASN A 303 9.46 -13.02 6.44
N VAL A 304 10.25 -13.36 7.46
CA VAL A 304 10.19 -14.58 8.25
C VAL A 304 10.38 -14.28 9.74
N LEU A 305 10.05 -15.25 10.60
CA LEU A 305 10.48 -15.27 12.00
C LEU A 305 11.78 -16.07 12.10
N GLU A 306 12.88 -15.41 12.45
CA GLU A 306 14.20 -16.04 12.54
C GLU A 306 14.31 -16.97 13.75
N LYS A 307 15.40 -17.76 13.80
CA LYS A 307 15.63 -18.70 14.90
C LYS A 307 15.85 -17.92 16.22
N THR A 308 15.23 -18.41 17.29
CA THR A 308 15.40 -17.85 18.64
C THR A 308 16.86 -17.94 19.12
N GLU A 309 17.37 -16.81 19.58
CA GLU A 309 18.64 -16.66 20.29
C GLU A 309 18.35 -16.49 21.78
N GLU A 310 19.12 -17.15 22.64
CA GLU A 310 18.89 -17.14 24.09
C GLU A 310 19.95 -16.30 24.80
N PHE A 311 19.50 -15.36 25.64
CA PHE A 311 20.35 -14.51 26.45
C PHE A 311 19.94 -14.61 27.92
N THR A 312 20.88 -14.32 28.82
CA THR A 312 20.62 -14.19 30.25
C THR A 312 21.12 -12.84 30.72
N VAL A 313 20.22 -12.06 31.31
CA VAL A 313 20.57 -10.82 31.99
C VAL A 313 20.79 -11.14 33.46
N SER A 314 21.90 -10.67 34.02
CA SER A 314 22.24 -10.87 35.43
C SER A 314 22.76 -9.57 36.05
N GLY A 315 22.23 -9.20 37.21
CA GLY A 315 22.55 -7.91 37.84
C GLY A 315 22.25 -6.68 36.95
N GLY A 316 21.33 -6.82 35.98
CA GLY A 316 20.98 -5.80 34.99
C GLY A 316 21.98 -5.66 33.82
N ASN A 317 22.99 -6.52 33.73
CA ASN A 317 23.92 -6.53 32.60
C ASN A 317 23.31 -7.25 31.40
N TRP A 318 22.99 -6.50 30.35
CA TRP A 318 22.43 -6.99 29.10
C TRP A 318 23.33 -6.69 27.88
N ASN A 319 24.62 -6.41 28.09
CA ASN A 319 25.55 -5.94 27.06
C ASN A 319 25.61 -6.87 25.84
N ALA A 320 25.58 -8.20 26.04
CA ALA A 320 25.60 -9.15 24.94
C ALA A 320 24.37 -9.00 24.00
N LEU A 321 23.19 -8.77 24.58
CA LEU A 321 21.97 -8.51 23.81
C LEU A 321 21.99 -7.10 23.18
N LYS A 322 22.52 -6.10 23.91
CA LYS A 322 22.71 -4.74 23.38
C LYS A 322 23.61 -4.73 22.14
N ASP A 323 24.75 -5.39 22.23
CA ASP A 323 25.71 -5.52 21.13
C ASP A 323 25.08 -6.28 19.96
N ARG A 324 24.27 -7.32 20.24
CA ARG A 324 23.51 -8.05 19.22
C ARG A 324 22.54 -7.14 18.46
N ILE A 325 21.82 -6.25 19.15
CA ILE A 325 20.88 -5.29 18.56
C ILE A 325 21.62 -4.22 17.77
N LEU A 326 22.69 -3.64 18.31
CA LEU A 326 23.49 -2.59 17.65
C LEU A 326 24.12 -3.04 16.33
N ASN A 327 24.39 -4.34 16.18
CA ASN A 327 24.98 -4.93 14.97
C ASN A 327 23.93 -5.50 14.00
N LEU A 328 22.64 -5.24 14.23
CA LEU A 328 21.58 -5.69 13.33
C LEU A 328 21.65 -5.05 11.95
N LYS A 329 21.29 -5.85 10.95
CA LYS A 329 21.05 -5.41 9.58
C LYS A 329 19.55 -5.43 9.34
N TYR A 330 18.99 -4.25 9.11
CA TYR A 330 17.57 -4.03 8.84
C TYR A 330 17.29 -4.22 7.36
N ASP A 331 16.45 -5.18 6.99
CA ASP A 331 16.21 -5.53 5.59
C ASP A 331 15.01 -6.47 5.44
N GLY A 332 14.41 -6.46 4.25
CA GLY A 332 13.17 -7.15 3.94
C GLY A 332 11.93 -6.37 4.38
N GLY A 333 10.77 -6.89 3.97
CA GLY A 333 9.47 -6.46 4.48
C GLY A 333 9.13 -7.15 5.81
N THR A 334 7.91 -6.95 6.28
CA THR A 334 7.40 -7.53 7.53
C THR A 334 6.24 -8.50 7.25
N ASP A 335 6.33 -9.71 7.80
CA ASP A 335 5.32 -10.75 7.69
C ASP A 335 4.78 -11.18 9.06
N PHE A 336 3.67 -10.60 9.49
CA PHE A 336 3.00 -10.98 10.74
C PHE A 336 2.36 -12.37 10.70
N SER A 337 2.18 -12.98 9.52
CA SER A 337 1.75 -14.38 9.43
C SER A 337 2.85 -15.35 9.90
N ALA A 338 4.11 -14.90 9.94
CA ALA A 338 5.25 -15.69 10.41
C ALA A 338 5.37 -15.75 11.94
N LEU A 339 4.66 -14.88 12.68
CA LEU A 339 4.67 -14.85 14.14
C LEU A 339 4.16 -16.17 14.74
N LYS A 340 4.85 -16.66 15.79
CA LYS A 340 4.54 -17.91 16.49
C LYS A 340 4.73 -17.72 17.99
N GLU A 341 4.02 -18.51 18.79
CA GLU A 341 4.27 -18.53 20.24
C GLU A 341 5.68 -19.04 20.55
N ILE A 342 6.36 -18.36 21.47
CA ILE A 342 7.65 -18.77 22.00
C ILE A 342 7.42 -19.50 23.32
N SER A 343 7.91 -20.73 23.42
CA SER A 343 7.68 -21.60 24.57
C SER A 343 8.29 -21.04 25.85
N GLN A 344 7.62 -21.28 26.98
CA GLN A 344 8.10 -20.96 28.34
C GLN A 344 8.32 -19.46 28.59
N THR A 345 7.64 -18.56 27.87
CA THR A 345 7.69 -17.12 28.16
C THR A 345 6.58 -16.67 29.11
N ASP A 346 6.90 -15.70 29.97
CA ASP A 346 5.93 -15.04 30.85
C ASP A 346 5.18 -13.94 30.10
N GLU A 347 5.87 -13.23 29.21
CA GLU A 347 5.34 -12.14 28.37
C GLU A 347 6.19 -11.93 27.11
N TYR A 348 5.68 -11.12 26.19
CA TYR A 348 6.36 -10.65 24.99
C TYR A 348 6.65 -9.15 25.07
N LEU A 349 7.81 -8.74 24.57
CA LEU A 349 8.14 -7.36 24.21
C LEU A 349 8.28 -7.29 22.68
N LEU A 350 7.30 -6.71 22.00
CA LEU A 350 7.30 -6.56 20.54
C LEU A 350 7.73 -5.15 20.16
N PHE A 351 8.92 -5.01 19.58
CA PHE A 351 9.42 -3.74 19.02
C PHE A 351 9.14 -3.72 17.52
N SER A 352 8.14 -2.94 17.09
CA SER A 352 7.69 -2.87 15.68
C SER A 352 6.88 -1.58 15.44
N ASP A 353 6.79 -1.18 14.18
CA ASP A 353 5.84 -0.13 13.74
C ASP A 353 4.42 -0.68 13.52
N GLY A 354 4.21 -2.00 13.64
CA GLY A 354 2.91 -2.62 13.45
C GLY A 354 2.46 -2.73 12.00
N ILE A 355 3.30 -2.37 11.02
CA ILE A 355 2.96 -2.48 9.60
C ILE A 355 3.38 -3.86 9.10
N SER A 356 2.43 -4.60 8.54
CA SER A 356 2.70 -5.89 7.90
C SER A 356 2.35 -5.81 6.42
N ASN A 357 3.37 -5.93 5.56
CA ASN A 357 3.27 -5.76 4.11
C ASN A 357 3.61 -7.05 3.33
N PHE A 358 3.75 -8.16 4.05
CA PHE A 358 4.08 -9.46 3.45
C PHE A 358 3.27 -10.64 4.00
N GLY A 359 2.28 -10.38 4.87
CA GLY A 359 1.31 -11.37 5.36
C GLY A 359 0.46 -10.84 6.52
N ASP A 360 -0.77 -11.31 6.67
CA ASP A 360 -1.66 -10.85 7.75
C ASP A 360 -1.37 -11.57 9.08
N LEU A 361 -1.60 -10.89 10.21
CA LEU A 361 -1.50 -11.51 11.53
C LEU A 361 -2.59 -12.58 11.72
N THR A 362 -2.18 -13.82 11.99
CA THR A 362 -3.11 -14.93 12.28
C THR A 362 -3.05 -15.42 13.73
N LEU A 363 -1.99 -15.04 14.47
CA LEU A 363 -1.72 -15.52 15.82
C LEU A 363 -2.53 -14.75 16.87
N LYS A 364 -3.10 -15.48 17.83
CA LYS A 364 -3.60 -14.94 19.10
C LYS A 364 -2.64 -15.31 20.22
N PHE A 365 -2.11 -14.32 20.91
CA PHE A 365 -1.16 -14.54 22.01
C PHE A 365 -1.89 -14.87 23.32
N ASN A 366 -1.49 -15.96 23.97
CA ASN A 366 -2.03 -16.36 25.28
C ASN A 366 -1.29 -15.75 26.48
N LYS A 367 -0.19 -15.04 26.23
CA LYS A 367 0.60 -14.31 27.23
C LYS A 367 0.58 -12.82 26.91
N PRO A 368 0.75 -11.94 27.92
CA PRO A 368 0.81 -10.50 27.69
C PRO A 368 1.83 -10.12 26.62
N VAL A 369 1.41 -9.31 25.66
CA VAL A 369 2.26 -8.71 24.63
C VAL A 369 2.34 -7.23 24.93
N ASN A 370 3.50 -6.76 25.38
CA ASN A 370 3.75 -5.34 25.44
C ASN A 370 4.28 -4.91 24.08
N THR A 371 3.57 -4.01 23.41
CA THR A 371 3.96 -3.49 22.11
C THR A 371 4.68 -2.15 22.30
N ILE A 372 5.83 -2.00 21.66
CA ILE A 372 6.70 -0.84 21.76
C ILE A 372 6.95 -0.32 20.35
N THR A 373 6.60 0.94 20.12
CA THR A 373 6.89 1.62 18.85
C THR A 373 7.75 2.86 19.07
N CYS A 374 8.58 3.15 18.08
CA CYS A 374 9.32 4.39 17.96
C CYS A 374 9.22 5.01 16.56
N THR A 375 8.09 4.82 15.87
CA THR A 375 7.76 5.49 14.58
C THR A 375 6.40 6.20 14.64
N PRO A 376 6.28 7.43 14.13
CA PRO A 376 5.00 8.16 14.12
C PRO A 376 4.02 7.60 13.09
N THR A 377 4.51 6.81 12.14
CA THR A 377 3.74 6.22 11.03
C THR A 377 3.16 4.85 11.37
N SER A 378 3.26 4.41 12.63
CA SER A 378 2.88 3.05 13.04
C SER A 378 1.40 2.74 12.81
N ASP A 379 1.07 1.45 12.68
CA ASP A 379 -0.32 0.99 12.88
C ASP A 379 -0.62 0.93 14.39
N PHE A 380 -0.88 2.11 14.96
CA PHE A 380 -1.18 2.26 16.39
C PHE A 380 -2.41 1.45 16.82
N ASN A 381 -3.41 1.30 15.94
CA ASN A 381 -4.62 0.56 16.23
C ASN A 381 -4.29 -0.92 16.42
N LEU A 382 -3.50 -1.51 15.53
CA LEU A 382 -3.07 -2.90 15.65
C LEU A 382 -2.19 -3.13 16.89
N LEU A 383 -1.20 -2.26 17.14
CA LEU A 383 -0.30 -2.42 18.28
C LEU A 383 -1.04 -2.30 19.63
N LYS A 384 -2.02 -1.38 19.73
CA LYS A 384 -2.90 -1.26 20.90
C LYS A 384 -3.81 -2.47 21.04
N LEU A 385 -4.37 -2.97 19.93
CA LEU A 385 -5.21 -4.16 19.94
C LEU A 385 -4.44 -5.37 20.50
N LEU A 386 -3.24 -5.62 19.97
CA LEU A 386 -2.37 -6.71 20.41
C LEU A 386 -2.06 -6.63 21.90
N ALA A 387 -1.71 -5.45 22.40
CA ALA A 387 -1.47 -5.23 23.82
C ALA A 387 -2.73 -5.46 24.65
N SER A 388 -3.85 -4.85 24.27
CA SER A 388 -5.11 -4.94 25.02
C SER A 388 -5.66 -6.36 25.08
N GLN A 389 -5.67 -7.11 23.97
CA GLN A 389 -6.24 -8.46 23.92
C GLN A 389 -5.42 -9.49 24.69
N SER A 390 -4.11 -9.26 24.81
CA SER A 390 -3.20 -10.15 25.53
C SER A 390 -3.02 -9.77 27.01
N GLY A 391 -3.50 -8.60 27.43
CA GLY A 391 -3.30 -8.05 28.78
C GLY A 391 -1.94 -7.38 28.98
N GLY A 392 -1.25 -7.00 27.90
CA GLY A 392 -0.02 -6.21 27.91
C GLY A 392 -0.27 -4.70 27.81
N ASN A 393 0.82 -3.93 27.71
CA ASN A 393 0.79 -2.47 27.59
C ASN A 393 1.31 -2.00 26.22
N PHE A 394 0.67 -1.00 25.64
CA PHE A 394 1.18 -0.29 24.45
C PHE A 394 2.04 0.90 24.88
N ILE A 395 3.23 1.06 24.28
CA ILE A 395 4.23 2.06 24.63
C ILE A 395 4.71 2.75 23.36
N ASN A 396 4.50 4.06 23.28
CA ASN A 396 4.98 4.89 22.17
C ASN A 396 6.16 5.77 22.62
N LEU A 397 7.38 5.37 22.24
CA LEU A 397 8.62 6.05 22.62
C LEU A 397 8.85 7.37 21.85
N ASN A 398 8.07 7.66 20.81
CA ASN A 398 8.08 9.01 20.23
C ASN A 398 7.41 10.04 21.14
N GLU A 399 6.60 9.58 22.09
CA GLU A 399 5.75 10.43 22.90
C GLU A 399 6.12 10.40 24.38
N LEU A 400 6.60 9.25 24.85
CA LEU A 400 7.01 9.03 26.22
C LEU A 400 8.54 9.11 26.35
N ASP A 401 9.01 9.80 27.38
CA ASP A 401 10.37 9.64 27.85
C ASP A 401 10.57 8.24 28.48
N THR A 402 11.83 7.84 28.65
CA THR A 402 12.22 6.52 29.16
C THR A 402 11.60 6.16 30.51
N GLN A 403 11.48 7.11 31.44
CA GLN A 403 10.95 6.83 32.78
C GLN A 403 9.43 6.69 32.74
N SER A 404 8.76 7.54 31.97
CA SER A 404 7.32 7.46 31.70
C SER A 404 6.97 6.15 30.99
N ALA A 405 7.76 5.73 30.00
CA ALA A 405 7.61 4.46 29.31
C ALA A 405 7.77 3.25 30.24
N LEU A 406 8.82 3.24 31.08
CA LEU A 406 9.01 2.17 32.07
C LEU A 406 7.86 2.13 33.08
N LYS A 407 7.39 3.29 33.54
CA LYS A 407 6.23 3.39 34.43
C LYS A 407 4.97 2.79 33.80
N THR A 408 4.71 3.06 32.52
CA THR A 408 3.61 2.45 31.77
C THR A 408 3.77 0.94 31.67
N TYR A 409 4.96 0.45 31.29
CA TYR A 409 5.25 -1.00 31.22
C TYR A 409 4.95 -1.72 32.54
N LYS A 410 5.40 -1.15 33.67
CA LYS A 410 5.31 -1.78 35.00
C LYS A 410 3.88 -1.89 35.53
N ARG A 411 2.93 -1.11 35.02
CA ARG A 411 1.57 -1.04 35.56
C ARG A 411 0.71 -2.18 35.04
N LEU A 412 -0.21 -2.65 35.88
CA LEU A 412 -1.37 -3.40 35.40
C LEU A 412 -2.26 -2.44 34.59
N PRO A 413 -2.75 -2.87 33.41
CA PRO A 413 -3.60 -2.02 32.59
C PRO A 413 -4.93 -1.75 33.30
N ILE A 414 -5.47 -0.55 33.07
CA ILE A 414 -6.83 -0.21 33.48
C ILE A 414 -7.76 -0.74 32.38
N ILE A 415 -8.60 -1.72 32.71
CA ILE A 415 -9.51 -2.35 31.74
C ILE A 415 -10.91 -1.80 31.91
N PHE A 416 -11.50 -1.30 30.82
CA PHE A 416 -12.88 -0.87 30.80
C PHE A 416 -13.84 -2.08 30.84
N LEU A 417 -14.79 -2.09 31.77
CA LEU A 417 -15.74 -3.18 31.98
C LEU A 417 -17.15 -2.89 31.47
N GLY A 418 -17.47 -1.64 31.11
CA GLY A 418 -18.78 -1.26 30.59
C GLY A 418 -19.41 -0.07 31.33
N PHE A 419 -20.63 0.26 30.93
CA PHE A 419 -21.45 1.32 31.51
C PHE A 419 -22.64 0.74 32.27
N LYS A 420 -23.07 1.37 33.37
CA LYS A 420 -24.25 0.90 34.12
C LYS A 420 -25.57 1.36 33.50
N GLU A 421 -25.66 2.62 33.11
CA GLU A 421 -26.87 3.22 32.57
C GLU A 421 -26.81 3.26 31.02
N THR A 422 -27.41 2.28 30.34
CA THR A 422 -27.36 2.18 28.85
C THR A 422 -28.71 2.36 28.16
N ASN A 423 -29.80 2.61 28.88
CA ASN A 423 -31.14 2.65 28.28
C ASN A 423 -31.40 3.94 27.47
N THR A 424 -30.76 5.05 27.83
CA THR A 424 -30.90 6.37 27.17
C THR A 424 -29.65 6.77 26.37
N LEU A 425 -28.65 5.89 26.33
CA LEU A 425 -27.35 6.10 25.70
C LEU A 425 -27.07 4.99 24.69
N LYS A 426 -26.53 5.36 23.53
CA LYS A 426 -26.20 4.43 22.46
C LYS A 426 -24.79 4.71 21.94
N GLU A 427 -24.21 3.71 21.29
CA GLU A 427 -22.91 3.82 20.60
C GLU A 427 -21.81 4.41 21.49
N LEU A 428 -21.66 3.85 22.69
CA LEU A 428 -20.73 4.32 23.70
C LEU A 428 -19.32 3.75 23.49
N PHE A 429 -18.32 4.59 23.72
CA PHE A 429 -16.90 4.22 23.73
C PHE A 429 -16.26 4.62 25.07
N PRO A 430 -15.23 3.90 25.55
CA PRO A 430 -14.55 2.76 24.91
C PRO A 430 -15.33 1.44 24.96
N ASN A 431 -14.88 0.42 24.24
CA ASN A 431 -15.49 -0.91 24.23
C ASN A 431 -15.07 -1.76 25.43
N VAL A 432 -15.94 -2.66 25.89
CA VAL A 432 -15.65 -3.59 27.00
C VAL A 432 -14.40 -4.40 26.70
N GLY A 433 -13.50 -4.51 27.68
CA GLY A 433 -12.22 -5.22 27.57
C GLY A 433 -11.07 -4.34 27.04
N THR A 434 -11.34 -3.10 26.63
CA THR A 434 -10.30 -2.19 26.16
C THR A 434 -9.43 -1.72 27.33
N ALA A 435 -8.11 -1.82 27.17
CA ALA A 435 -7.15 -1.14 28.03
C ALA A 435 -7.20 0.37 27.77
N VAL A 436 -7.40 1.16 28.81
CA VAL A 436 -7.55 2.62 28.75
C VAL A 436 -6.43 3.31 29.52
N ASN A 437 -6.06 4.49 29.06
CA ASN A 437 -5.15 5.39 29.78
C ASN A 437 -5.97 6.47 30.50
N GLU A 438 -5.42 6.98 31.60
CA GLU A 438 -6.06 8.08 32.32
C GLU A 438 -5.78 9.43 31.68
N PRO A 439 -6.77 10.34 31.72
CA PRO A 439 -8.19 10.13 31.92
C PRO A 439 -8.82 9.49 30.70
N VAL A 440 -9.95 8.83 30.94
CA VAL A 440 -10.64 8.07 29.93
C VAL A 440 -11.56 9.00 29.16
N ASN A 441 -11.36 9.07 27.84
CA ASN A 441 -12.29 9.75 26.95
C ASN A 441 -13.46 8.82 26.65
N ILE A 442 -14.65 9.26 27.02
CA ILE A 442 -15.92 8.59 26.75
C ILE A 442 -16.63 9.36 25.65
N PHE A 443 -17.04 8.65 24.60
CA PHE A 443 -17.85 9.22 23.53
C PHE A 443 -19.17 8.47 23.45
N GLY A 444 -20.23 9.12 22.98
CA GLY A 444 -21.44 8.42 22.62
C GLY A 444 -22.57 9.29 22.13
N ILE A 445 -23.73 8.66 21.96
CA ILE A 445 -24.97 9.30 21.53
C ILE A 445 -25.98 9.24 22.68
N SER A 446 -26.45 10.42 23.04
CA SER A 446 -27.41 10.71 24.09
C SER A 446 -28.79 10.91 23.47
N SER A 447 -29.84 10.35 24.09
CA SER A 447 -31.24 10.67 23.77
C SER A 447 -31.87 11.35 24.99
N SER A 448 -32.49 12.52 24.83
CA SER A 448 -33.10 13.33 25.92
C SER A 448 -32.11 13.89 26.97
N ASN A 449 -32.62 14.66 27.94
CA ASN A 449 -31.84 15.25 29.04
C ASN A 449 -31.30 14.15 29.96
N LEU A 450 -30.05 13.76 29.72
CA LEU A 450 -29.32 12.80 30.54
C LEU A 450 -28.89 13.42 31.87
N SER A 451 -29.17 12.72 32.97
CA SER A 451 -28.77 13.13 34.31
C SER A 451 -27.64 12.29 34.91
N LYS A 452 -27.37 11.07 34.40
CA LYS A 452 -26.35 10.18 34.98
C LYS A 452 -25.82 9.11 34.03
N LEU A 453 -24.50 8.91 34.04
CA LEU A 453 -23.79 7.76 33.45
C LEU A 453 -22.67 7.35 34.40
N THR A 454 -22.46 6.05 34.59
CA THR A 454 -21.38 5.49 35.39
C THR A 454 -20.54 4.54 34.53
N ALA A 455 -19.26 4.89 34.36
CA ALA A 455 -18.26 4.06 33.69
C ALA A 455 -17.60 3.11 34.69
N VAL A 456 -17.48 1.83 34.36
CA VAL A 456 -16.90 0.81 35.23
C VAL A 456 -15.55 0.36 34.68
N PHE A 457 -14.53 0.36 35.53
CA PHE A 457 -13.17 -0.04 35.20
C PHE A 457 -12.66 -1.11 36.16
N SER A 458 -11.55 -1.75 35.80
CA SER A 458 -10.81 -2.63 36.69
C SER A 458 -9.31 -2.44 36.61
N VAL A 459 -8.64 -2.63 37.75
CA VAL A 459 -7.17 -2.75 37.83
C VAL A 459 -6.87 -4.06 38.54
N GLY A 460 -6.42 -5.05 37.77
CA GLY A 460 -6.41 -6.44 38.22
C GLY A 460 -7.83 -6.89 38.62
N ASN A 461 -8.00 -7.37 39.85
CA ASN A 461 -9.29 -7.91 40.31
C ASN A 461 -10.21 -6.85 40.98
N LYS A 462 -9.74 -5.61 41.15
CA LYS A 462 -10.53 -4.54 41.80
C LYS A 462 -11.31 -3.77 40.76
N LYS A 463 -12.60 -3.50 41.04
CA LYS A 463 -13.48 -2.70 40.19
C LYS A 463 -13.60 -1.27 40.72
N PHE A 464 -13.79 -0.33 39.81
CA PHE A 464 -13.93 1.09 40.08
C PHE A 464 -15.11 1.62 39.28
N GLU A 465 -15.88 2.52 39.88
CA GLU A 465 -17.05 3.13 39.25
C GLU A 465 -16.84 4.64 39.21
N VAL A 466 -16.86 5.21 38.02
CA VAL A 466 -16.58 6.62 37.77
C VAL A 466 -17.84 7.28 37.22
N PRO A 467 -18.49 8.17 37.98
CA PRO A 467 -19.64 8.91 37.48
C PRO A 467 -19.19 9.95 36.43
N VAL A 468 -20.02 10.13 35.40
CA VAL A 468 -19.93 11.22 34.42
C VAL A 468 -21.05 12.20 34.73
N ASP A 469 -20.70 13.45 35.05
CA ASP A 469 -21.66 14.49 35.40
C ASP A 469 -22.08 15.30 34.18
N PHE A 470 -23.35 15.18 33.78
CA PHE A 470 -23.94 15.92 32.66
C PHE A 470 -24.55 17.27 33.07
N ASN A 471 -24.64 17.58 34.38
CA ASN A 471 -25.33 18.80 34.85
C ASN A 471 -24.62 20.08 34.41
N ASN A 472 -23.29 20.04 34.28
CA ASN A 472 -22.45 21.15 33.84
C ASN A 472 -21.98 20.98 32.38
N ALA A 473 -22.69 20.18 31.58
CA ALA A 473 -22.29 19.91 30.21
C ALA A 473 -22.32 21.18 29.35
N VAL A 474 -21.22 21.42 28.64
CA VAL A 474 -21.06 22.54 27.72
C VAL A 474 -21.72 22.20 26.39
N GLN A 475 -22.64 23.04 25.91
CA GLN A 475 -23.22 22.92 24.57
C GLN A 475 -22.26 23.51 23.53
N VAL A 476 -21.95 22.75 22.49
CA VAL A 476 -21.04 23.13 21.41
C VAL A 476 -21.75 23.09 20.06
N ASP A 477 -22.16 24.25 19.56
CA ASP A 477 -22.88 24.33 18.27
C ASP A 477 -21.92 24.34 17.06
N ASN A 478 -20.75 24.98 17.20
CA ASN A 478 -19.77 25.18 16.12
C ASN A 478 -18.48 24.35 16.31
N TRP A 479 -18.61 23.11 16.79
CA TRP A 479 -17.48 22.20 17.00
C TRP A 479 -17.77 20.80 16.42
N PRO A 480 -16.81 20.11 15.76
CA PRO A 480 -17.07 18.86 15.06
C PRO A 480 -17.10 17.62 15.99
N LEU A 481 -17.83 17.68 17.11
CA LEU A 481 -17.87 16.61 18.10
C LEU A 481 -18.37 15.27 17.51
N ALA A 482 -19.36 15.32 16.63
CA ALA A 482 -19.86 14.17 15.91
C ALA A 482 -18.78 13.51 15.03
N LYS A 483 -17.85 14.28 14.45
CA LYS A 483 -16.72 13.72 13.68
C LYS A 483 -15.72 12.99 14.59
N PHE A 484 -15.47 13.49 15.80
CA PHE A 484 -14.64 12.78 16.79
C PHE A 484 -15.28 11.44 17.18
N TRP A 485 -16.58 11.43 17.47
CA TRP A 485 -17.32 10.18 17.73
C TRP A 485 -17.25 9.22 16.54
N ALA A 486 -17.49 9.70 15.32
CA ALA A 486 -17.46 8.88 14.11
C ALA A 486 -16.07 8.27 13.87
N GLN A 487 -14.99 9.04 14.06
CA GLN A 487 -13.64 8.53 13.96
C GLN A 487 -13.38 7.42 14.99
N ARG A 488 -13.87 7.57 16.22
CA ARG A 488 -13.71 6.55 17.26
C ARG A 488 -14.40 5.24 16.87
N LYS A 489 -15.62 5.33 16.34
CA LYS A 489 -16.38 4.19 15.81
C LYS A 489 -15.65 3.53 14.63
N ILE A 490 -15.16 4.32 13.67
CA ILE A 490 -14.41 3.81 12.51
C ILE A 490 -13.14 3.09 12.94
N ASN A 491 -12.35 3.66 13.86
CA ASN A 491 -11.11 3.03 14.34
C ASN A 491 -11.35 1.65 14.97
N ASP A 492 -12.50 1.47 15.63
CA ASP A 492 -12.90 0.17 16.19
C ASP A 492 -13.36 -0.81 15.11
N LEU A 493 -14.16 -0.35 14.16
CA LEU A 493 -14.60 -1.16 13.03
C LEU A 493 -13.43 -1.59 12.13
N GLU A 494 -12.40 -0.75 11.98
CA GLU A 494 -11.19 -1.01 11.19
C GLU A 494 -10.35 -2.17 11.72
N LEU A 495 -10.57 -2.61 12.97
CA LEU A 495 -9.93 -3.83 13.51
C LEU A 495 -10.34 -5.08 12.72
N ASN A 496 -11.53 -5.06 12.10
CA ASN A 496 -12.01 -6.07 11.15
C ASN A 496 -12.57 -5.38 9.90
N SER A 497 -11.76 -4.52 9.27
CA SER A 497 -12.19 -3.64 8.16
C SER A 497 -12.95 -4.36 7.04
N THR A 498 -12.53 -5.56 6.64
CA THR A 498 -13.20 -6.34 5.59
C THR A 498 -14.62 -6.73 5.95
N GLN A 499 -14.90 -7.08 7.21
CA GLN A 499 -16.25 -7.46 7.65
C GLN A 499 -17.15 -6.23 7.86
N ASN A 500 -16.54 -5.12 8.26
CA ASN A 500 -17.25 -3.90 8.65
C ASN A 500 -17.27 -2.83 7.54
N SER A 501 -16.87 -3.16 6.32
CA SER A 501 -16.64 -2.20 5.23
C SER A 501 -17.84 -1.32 4.93
N ASP A 502 -19.06 -1.88 4.95
CA ASP A 502 -20.29 -1.13 4.69
C ASP A 502 -20.60 -0.10 5.78
N GLU A 503 -20.42 -0.46 7.05
CA GLU A 503 -20.65 0.46 8.18
C GLU A 503 -19.57 1.55 8.22
N ILE A 504 -18.31 1.18 7.99
CA ILE A 504 -17.18 2.13 7.86
C ILE A 504 -17.46 3.14 6.74
N ARG A 505 -17.92 2.65 5.57
CA ARG A 505 -18.30 3.49 4.44
C ARG A 505 -19.41 4.46 4.81
N ASN A 506 -20.52 3.97 5.37
CA ASN A 506 -21.68 4.81 5.71
C ASN A 506 -21.30 5.92 6.71
N LEU A 507 -20.49 5.60 7.72
CA LEU A 507 -20.01 6.59 8.69
C LEU A 507 -19.06 7.60 8.03
N SER A 508 -18.13 7.12 7.20
CA SER A 508 -17.21 8.00 6.48
C SER A 508 -17.95 8.96 5.56
N GLU A 509 -18.96 8.46 4.85
CA GLU A 509 -19.82 9.23 3.95
C GLU A 509 -20.64 10.29 4.70
N GLN A 510 -21.22 9.91 5.83
CA GLN A 510 -22.04 10.81 6.64
C GLN A 510 -21.23 11.91 7.32
N PHE A 511 -20.03 11.60 7.82
CA PHE A 511 -19.24 12.51 8.65
C PHE A 511 -18.05 13.16 7.93
N GLY A 512 -17.77 12.79 6.68
CA GLY A 512 -16.66 13.33 5.90
C GLY A 512 -15.30 13.03 6.54
N VAL A 513 -15.08 11.76 6.90
CA VAL A 513 -13.84 11.28 7.54
C VAL A 513 -13.18 10.21 6.69
N VAL A 514 -11.85 10.21 6.67
CA VAL A 514 -11.05 9.23 5.91
C VAL A 514 -10.86 7.96 6.74
N SER A 515 -10.96 6.80 6.09
CA SER A 515 -10.74 5.50 6.73
C SER A 515 -9.86 4.59 5.85
N LYS A 516 -9.58 3.37 6.30
CA LYS A 516 -8.93 2.33 5.47
C LYS A 516 -9.77 1.96 4.23
N ASN A 517 -11.08 2.22 4.22
CA ASN A 517 -12.00 1.86 3.13
C ASN A 517 -12.62 3.06 2.40
N THR A 518 -12.27 4.29 2.78
CA THR A 518 -12.82 5.52 2.17
C THR A 518 -11.74 6.57 1.95
N SER A 519 -11.91 7.33 0.88
CA SER A 519 -11.06 8.47 0.50
C SER A 519 -11.90 9.72 0.39
N LEU A 520 -11.29 10.90 0.48
CA LEU A 520 -11.97 12.16 0.14
C LEU A 520 -11.51 12.60 -1.26
N ILE A 521 -12.45 12.94 -2.14
CA ILE A 521 -12.19 13.35 -3.51
C ILE A 521 -12.76 14.74 -3.81
N VAL A 522 -12.02 15.56 -4.54
CA VAL A 522 -12.47 16.83 -5.11
C VAL A 522 -12.47 16.69 -6.63
N LEU A 523 -13.61 17.00 -7.26
CA LEU A 523 -13.73 17.10 -8.72
C LEU A 523 -14.00 18.56 -9.13
N ASP A 524 -13.46 18.96 -10.27
CA ASP A 524 -13.62 20.30 -10.85
C ASP A 524 -15.02 20.54 -11.46
N ASP A 525 -15.52 19.62 -12.29
CA ASP A 525 -16.80 19.78 -12.97
C ASP A 525 -17.96 19.08 -12.22
N VAL A 526 -19.08 19.77 -12.02
CA VAL A 526 -20.34 19.18 -11.54
C VAL A 526 -20.77 17.98 -12.39
N ASN A 527 -20.49 17.99 -13.71
CA ASN A 527 -20.82 16.89 -14.60
C ASN A 527 -20.08 15.61 -14.24
N ASP A 528 -18.87 15.70 -13.67
CA ASP A 528 -18.13 14.51 -13.24
C ASP A 528 -18.76 13.89 -12.00
N TYR A 529 -19.24 14.71 -11.05
CA TYR A 529 -20.05 14.21 -9.93
C TYR A 529 -21.31 13.49 -10.43
N VAL A 530 -22.03 14.08 -11.38
CA VAL A 530 -23.23 13.45 -11.96
C VAL A 530 -22.85 12.15 -12.68
N ARG A 531 -21.81 12.18 -13.51
CA ARG A 531 -21.34 11.04 -14.31
C ARG A 531 -21.01 9.83 -13.44
N PHE A 532 -20.30 10.06 -12.34
CA PHE A 532 -19.84 9.00 -11.44
C PHE A 532 -20.82 8.67 -10.31
N GLY A 533 -21.95 9.39 -10.21
CA GLY A 533 -22.96 9.20 -9.16
C GLY A 533 -22.46 9.57 -7.77
N ILE A 534 -21.54 10.54 -7.68
CA ILE A 534 -20.97 11.02 -6.43
C ILE A 534 -21.77 12.23 -5.98
N THR A 535 -22.24 12.23 -4.73
CA THR A 535 -22.89 13.41 -4.16
C THR A 535 -21.86 14.54 -4.03
N PRO A 536 -22.08 15.69 -4.67
CA PRO A 536 -21.10 16.78 -4.65
C PRO A 536 -21.17 17.59 -3.34
N PRO A 537 -20.21 18.50 -3.09
CA PRO A 537 -20.31 19.45 -1.99
C PRO A 537 -21.56 20.33 -2.11
N GLU A 538 -21.97 20.94 -0.99
CA GLU A 538 -23.21 21.70 -0.85
C GLU A 538 -23.37 22.80 -1.93
N GLU A 539 -22.27 23.48 -2.27
CA GLU A 539 -22.24 24.54 -3.28
C GLU A 539 -22.69 24.08 -4.69
N LEU A 540 -22.51 22.79 -5.02
CA LEU A 540 -22.87 22.22 -6.33
C LEU A 540 -24.17 21.40 -6.28
N LEU A 541 -24.71 21.12 -5.09
CA LEU A 541 -25.82 20.18 -4.91
C LEU A 541 -27.09 20.58 -5.68
N SER A 542 -27.42 21.87 -5.71
CA SER A 542 -28.57 22.39 -6.47
C SER A 542 -28.40 22.18 -7.97
N GLN A 543 -27.22 22.48 -8.52
CA GLN A 543 -26.90 22.29 -9.93
C GLN A 543 -26.90 20.81 -10.30
N TYR A 544 -26.29 19.96 -9.47
CA TYR A 544 -26.29 18.51 -9.61
C TYR A 544 -27.72 17.95 -9.66
N ASN A 545 -28.59 18.32 -8.71
CA ASN A 545 -29.98 17.84 -8.68
C ASN A 545 -30.76 18.29 -9.92
N LYS A 546 -30.49 19.49 -10.43
CA LYS A 546 -31.08 19.98 -11.68
C LYS A 546 -30.65 19.14 -12.89
N ILE A 547 -29.35 18.83 -13.01
CA ILE A 547 -28.81 18.01 -14.09
C ILE A 547 -29.35 16.57 -14.02
N VAL A 548 -29.33 15.97 -12.82
CA VAL A 548 -29.83 14.60 -12.58
C VAL A 548 -31.33 14.50 -12.89
N SER A 549 -32.15 15.49 -12.51
CA SER A 549 -33.59 15.46 -12.78
C SER A 549 -33.95 15.63 -14.27
N GLN A 550 -33.14 16.36 -15.04
CA GLN A 550 -33.39 16.61 -16.47
C GLN A 550 -32.91 15.47 -17.37
N ASN A 551 -31.78 14.83 -17.04
CA ASN A 551 -31.06 13.97 -17.98
C ASN A 551 -30.59 12.63 -17.36
N LYS A 552 -31.29 12.13 -16.32
CA LYS A 552 -30.89 10.98 -15.49
C LYS A 552 -30.39 9.75 -16.26
N LYS A 553 -31.01 9.42 -17.39
CA LYS A 553 -30.66 8.24 -18.20
C LYS A 553 -29.54 8.47 -19.22
N GLN A 554 -29.27 9.72 -19.62
CA GLN A 554 -28.29 10.04 -20.64
C GLN A 554 -26.92 10.42 -20.09
N ILE A 555 -26.85 10.94 -18.85
CA ILE A 555 -25.60 11.45 -18.26
C ILE A 555 -24.86 10.41 -17.42
N LEU A 556 -25.59 9.43 -16.86
CA LEU A 556 -24.94 8.33 -16.16
C LEU A 556 -24.14 7.50 -17.15
N GLU A 557 -22.89 7.23 -16.78
CA GLU A 557 -21.97 6.44 -17.58
C GLU A 557 -22.58 5.07 -17.95
N GLN A 558 -22.40 4.68 -19.22
CA GLN A 558 -22.83 3.36 -19.66
C GLN A 558 -21.84 2.32 -19.12
N ARG A 559 -22.22 1.72 -18.00
CA ARG A 559 -21.51 0.57 -17.47
C ARG A 559 -21.53 -0.57 -18.48
N LYS A 560 -20.33 -1.03 -18.85
CA LYS A 560 -20.15 -2.17 -19.76
C LYS A 560 -19.59 -3.35 -18.98
N ASN A 561 -20.09 -4.53 -19.29
CA ASN A 561 -19.49 -5.78 -18.85
C ASN A 561 -18.71 -6.43 -19.99
N LEU A 562 -17.87 -7.40 -19.63
CA LEU A 562 -17.02 -8.12 -20.57
C LEU A 562 -17.75 -9.29 -21.26
N LEU A 563 -18.89 -9.72 -20.71
CA LEU A 563 -19.55 -10.97 -21.10
C LEU A 563 -19.92 -11.05 -22.59
N SER A 564 -20.52 -9.99 -23.15
CA SER A 564 -20.91 -10.00 -24.56
C SER A 564 -19.69 -10.12 -25.49
N LYS A 565 -18.64 -9.33 -25.21
CA LYS A 565 -17.38 -9.39 -25.98
C LYS A 565 -16.70 -10.74 -25.80
N ALA A 566 -16.78 -11.35 -24.62
CA ALA A 566 -16.25 -12.69 -24.37
C ALA A 566 -16.95 -13.76 -25.22
N PHE A 567 -18.27 -13.67 -25.42
CA PHE A 567 -18.97 -14.55 -26.37
C PHE A 567 -18.47 -14.36 -27.81
N ASP A 568 -18.27 -13.11 -28.23
CA ASP A 568 -17.77 -12.80 -29.57
C ASP A 568 -16.35 -13.37 -29.77
N LYS A 569 -15.47 -13.15 -28.80
CA LYS A 569 -14.11 -13.70 -28.78
C LYS A 569 -14.08 -15.22 -28.73
N THR A 570 -15.01 -15.87 -28.03
CA THR A 570 -15.12 -17.34 -28.04
C THR A 570 -15.44 -17.86 -29.46
N ARG A 571 -16.35 -17.19 -30.19
CA ARG A 571 -16.67 -17.55 -31.57
C ARG A 571 -15.51 -17.29 -32.53
N GLU A 572 -14.83 -16.15 -32.38
CA GLU A 572 -13.63 -15.82 -33.17
C GLU A 572 -12.53 -16.87 -32.99
N LEU A 573 -12.18 -17.19 -31.73
CA LEU A 573 -11.17 -18.19 -31.40
C LEU A 573 -11.56 -19.58 -31.91
N SER A 574 -12.83 -19.98 -31.78
CA SER A 574 -13.32 -21.26 -32.30
C SER A 574 -13.23 -21.32 -33.83
N THR A 575 -13.53 -20.21 -34.51
CA THR A 575 -13.43 -20.13 -35.98
C THR A 575 -11.98 -20.21 -36.44
N TRP A 576 -11.09 -19.47 -35.80
CA TRP A 576 -9.64 -19.54 -36.05
C TRP A 576 -9.11 -20.94 -35.79
N TRP A 577 -9.47 -21.57 -34.67
CA TRP A 577 -9.01 -22.90 -34.32
C TRP A 577 -9.52 -23.96 -35.30
N ASN A 578 -10.74 -23.83 -35.83
CA ASN A 578 -11.27 -24.75 -36.84
C ASN A 578 -10.71 -24.52 -38.26
N SER A 579 -9.95 -23.45 -38.48
CA SER A 579 -9.36 -23.15 -39.79
C SER A 579 -8.16 -24.06 -40.11
N GLU A 580 -8.03 -24.47 -41.38
CA GLU A 580 -6.83 -25.16 -41.88
C GLU A 580 -5.83 -24.14 -42.44
N PHE A 581 -4.63 -24.10 -41.86
CA PHE A 581 -3.54 -23.27 -42.32
C PHE A 581 -2.56 -24.12 -43.15
N LYS A 582 -2.52 -23.88 -44.47
CA LYS A 582 -1.61 -24.56 -45.40
C LYS A 582 -0.58 -23.54 -45.88
N PRO A 583 0.64 -23.55 -45.32
CA PRO A 583 1.65 -22.58 -45.73
C PRO A 583 2.03 -22.79 -47.20
N SER A 584 2.21 -21.70 -47.93
CA SER A 584 2.68 -21.74 -49.31
C SER A 584 4.12 -22.33 -49.36
N ALA A 585 4.50 -23.06 -50.40
CA ALA A 585 5.86 -23.58 -50.51
C ALA A 585 6.86 -22.40 -50.58
N LYS A 586 7.90 -22.41 -49.74
CA LYS A 586 8.92 -21.35 -49.75
C LYS A 586 9.62 -21.39 -51.13
N LYS A 587 9.57 -20.30 -51.89
CA LYS A 587 10.30 -20.21 -53.17
C LYS A 587 11.80 -20.31 -52.88
N GLU A 588 12.40 -21.44 -53.24
CA GLU A 588 13.84 -21.58 -53.28
C GLU A 588 14.37 -20.81 -54.49
N TYR A 589 15.17 -19.77 -54.22
CA TYR A 589 15.94 -19.10 -55.26
C TYR A 589 17.33 -19.76 -55.32
N PRO A 590 17.83 -20.10 -56.52
CA PRO A 590 19.15 -20.69 -56.66
C PRO A 590 20.22 -19.75 -56.09
N THR A 591 20.99 -20.24 -55.12
CA THR A 591 22.19 -19.55 -54.63
C THR A 591 23.24 -19.51 -55.73
N ILE A 592 23.81 -18.33 -56.00
CA ILE A 592 24.89 -18.15 -56.97
C ILE A 592 26.09 -19.01 -56.54
N SER A 593 26.40 -20.05 -57.33
CA SER A 593 27.58 -20.89 -57.14
C SER A 593 28.84 -20.04 -57.32
N LYS A 594 29.67 -19.92 -56.28
CA LYS A 594 31.06 -19.52 -56.46
C LYS A 594 31.76 -20.59 -57.31
N GLN A 595 32.42 -20.13 -58.37
CA GLN A 595 33.22 -20.92 -59.28
C GLN A 595 34.22 -21.82 -58.53
N SER A 596 34.17 -23.12 -58.83
CA SER A 596 35.33 -23.99 -58.87
C SER A 596 35.07 -25.09 -59.91
N LYS A 597 36.10 -25.38 -60.70
CA LYS A 597 36.11 -26.16 -61.95
C LYS A 597 35.67 -27.63 -61.77
N ARG A 598 35.00 -28.12 -62.85
CA ARG A 598 35.03 -29.46 -63.51
C ARG A 598 36.09 -30.44 -62.98
N GLU A 599 35.93 -31.76 -62.92
CA GLU A 599 35.12 -32.81 -63.59
C GLU A 599 35.30 -34.08 -62.69
N SER A 600 34.41 -35.06 -62.52
CA SER A 600 33.86 -36.00 -63.52
C SER A 600 32.90 -36.99 -62.83
N SER A 601 32.07 -37.61 -63.68
CA SER A 601 30.94 -38.52 -63.53
C SER A 601 31.06 -39.79 -62.67
N SER A 602 29.94 -40.21 -62.07
CA SER A 602 29.25 -41.47 -62.41
C SER A 602 27.79 -41.47 -61.93
N ALA A 603 26.91 -42.07 -62.74
CA ALA A 603 25.47 -42.11 -62.56
C ALA A 603 25.02 -43.50 -62.11
N ALA A 604 24.00 -43.55 -61.24
CA ALA A 604 23.01 -44.63 -61.09
C ALA A 604 21.84 -44.02 -60.30
N ALA A 605 20.74 -43.67 -60.95
CA ALA A 605 19.57 -44.50 -61.27
C ALA A 605 18.56 -44.54 -60.10
N ASP A 606 17.40 -43.95 -60.38
CA ASP A 606 16.21 -43.83 -59.55
C ASP A 606 15.69 -45.17 -59.01
N GLU A 607 15.13 -45.13 -57.80
CA GLU A 607 13.93 -45.91 -57.49
C GLU A 607 12.94 -45.04 -56.70
N VAL A 608 11.78 -44.84 -57.30
CA VAL A 608 10.60 -44.17 -56.76
C VAL A 608 9.90 -45.15 -55.82
N ALA A 609 9.84 -44.82 -54.53
CA ALA A 609 8.92 -45.46 -53.59
C ALA A 609 7.90 -44.42 -53.10
N ASN A 610 6.69 -44.57 -53.64
CA ASN A 610 5.47 -43.92 -53.22
C ASN A 610 5.07 -44.52 -51.86
N GLU A 611 5.29 -43.82 -50.74
CA GLU A 611 4.72 -44.22 -49.45
C GLU A 611 3.63 -43.24 -49.01
N SER A 612 2.43 -43.80 -49.02
CA SER A 612 1.21 -43.33 -48.37
C SER A 612 1.45 -42.91 -46.92
N TYR A 613 1.13 -41.67 -46.59
CA TYR A 613 0.98 -41.21 -45.21
C TYR A 613 -0.25 -41.87 -44.56
N VAL A 614 0.00 -42.94 -43.80
CA VAL A 614 -0.91 -43.47 -42.77
C VAL A 614 -0.23 -43.27 -41.42
N GLY A 615 -1.02 -42.86 -40.43
CA GLY A 615 -0.57 -42.13 -39.25
C GLY A 615 0.40 -42.86 -38.31
N ASN A 616 1.20 -42.04 -37.62
CA ASN A 616 1.53 -42.25 -36.21
C ASN A 616 1.88 -40.90 -35.57
N ASP A 617 0.94 -40.31 -34.83
CA ASP A 617 1.14 -39.11 -34.00
C ASP A 617 2.09 -39.44 -32.84
N LYS A 618 3.41 -39.38 -33.09
CA LYS A 618 4.35 -39.09 -32.00
C LYS A 618 4.35 -37.57 -31.79
N LYS A 619 3.73 -37.11 -30.70
CA LYS A 619 3.81 -35.69 -30.27
C LYS A 619 5.29 -35.27 -30.27
N SER A 620 5.60 -34.20 -31.00
CA SER A 620 6.95 -33.62 -31.02
C SER A 620 7.31 -33.13 -29.62
N THR A 621 8.55 -33.37 -29.18
CA THR A 621 9.05 -32.88 -27.90
C THR A 621 9.71 -31.52 -28.11
N GLY A 622 8.95 -30.44 -27.98
CA GLY A 622 9.50 -29.09 -28.05
C GLY A 622 10.36 -28.74 -26.84
N LYS A 623 11.30 -27.80 -26.98
CA LYS A 623 12.15 -27.28 -25.90
C LYS A 623 12.10 -25.76 -25.84
N ILE A 624 11.73 -25.21 -24.68
CA ILE A 624 11.75 -23.76 -24.40
C ILE A 624 13.12 -23.35 -23.85
N THR A 625 13.73 -22.32 -24.43
CA THR A 625 14.94 -21.64 -23.92
C THR A 625 14.63 -20.16 -23.70
N LEU A 626 14.48 -19.74 -22.45
CA LEU A 626 14.32 -18.32 -22.12
C LEU A 626 15.68 -17.61 -22.13
N VAL A 627 15.70 -16.38 -22.61
CA VAL A 627 16.90 -15.53 -22.59
C VAL A 627 16.84 -14.68 -21.34
N GLU A 628 17.89 -14.76 -20.52
CA GLU A 628 18.00 -13.89 -19.36
C GLU A 628 18.39 -12.48 -19.82
N VAL A 629 17.50 -11.52 -19.58
CA VAL A 629 17.79 -10.10 -19.80
C VAL A 629 18.59 -9.59 -18.61
N GLU A 630 19.90 -9.44 -18.79
CA GLU A 630 20.81 -8.92 -17.76
C GLU A 630 20.71 -7.40 -17.64
N SER A 631 20.74 -6.90 -16.41
CA SER A 631 20.72 -5.46 -16.12
C SER A 631 22.04 -4.79 -16.52
N ASN A 632 21.93 -3.63 -17.16
CA ASN A 632 23.05 -2.79 -17.57
C ASN A 632 23.39 -1.68 -16.56
N GLN A 633 22.78 -1.71 -15.37
CA GLN A 633 22.98 -0.69 -14.33
C GLN A 633 24.43 -0.66 -13.84
N GLU A 634 24.95 0.54 -13.56
CA GLU A 634 26.37 0.71 -13.23
C GLU A 634 26.79 -0.05 -11.97
N TYR A 635 25.93 -0.10 -10.95
CA TYR A 635 26.18 -0.83 -9.71
C TYR A 635 26.31 -2.34 -9.90
N MET A 636 25.83 -2.92 -11.02
CA MET A 636 25.95 -4.35 -11.27
C MET A 636 27.42 -4.79 -11.43
N LYS A 637 28.30 -3.86 -11.81
CA LYS A 637 29.76 -4.10 -11.89
C LYS A 637 30.36 -4.52 -10.55
N ASP A 638 29.80 -4.03 -9.45
CA ASP A 638 30.27 -4.33 -8.09
C ASP A 638 30.06 -5.80 -7.68
N PHE A 639 29.18 -6.52 -8.39
CA PHE A 639 28.83 -7.91 -8.09
C PHE A 639 29.47 -8.93 -9.06
N GLN A 640 30.07 -8.49 -10.16
CA GLN A 640 30.51 -9.39 -11.25
C GLN A 640 31.52 -10.46 -10.80
N SER A 641 32.39 -10.14 -9.85
CA SER A 641 33.40 -11.06 -9.31
C SER A 641 32.90 -11.90 -8.12
N LEU A 642 31.72 -11.60 -7.57
CA LEU A 642 31.21 -12.24 -6.35
C LEU A 642 30.46 -13.54 -6.69
N GLN A 643 30.89 -14.64 -6.07
CA GLN A 643 30.27 -15.96 -6.28
C GLN A 643 29.41 -16.42 -5.09
N SER A 644 29.72 -15.98 -3.87
CA SER A 644 28.99 -16.35 -2.66
C SER A 644 27.75 -15.45 -2.49
N PRO A 645 26.55 -16.03 -2.24
CA PRO A 645 25.36 -15.27 -1.87
C PRO A 645 25.59 -14.33 -0.68
N GLU A 646 26.37 -14.75 0.30
CA GLU A 646 26.69 -13.96 1.48
C GLU A 646 27.51 -12.71 1.14
N LEU A 647 28.52 -12.84 0.28
CA LEU A 647 29.31 -11.69 -0.19
C LEU A 647 28.47 -10.74 -1.05
N ILE A 648 27.59 -11.29 -1.90
CA ILE A 648 26.64 -10.50 -2.69
C ILE A 648 25.71 -9.72 -1.76
N TYR A 649 25.19 -10.37 -0.73
CA TYR A 649 24.30 -9.74 0.26
C TYR A 649 25.01 -8.66 1.10
N GLN A 650 26.27 -8.89 1.49
CA GLN A 650 27.09 -7.87 2.14
C GLN A 650 27.28 -6.65 1.24
N LYS A 651 27.67 -6.88 -0.02
CA LYS A 651 27.85 -5.80 -0.99
C LYS A 651 26.54 -5.05 -1.27
N TYR A 652 25.42 -5.77 -1.28
CA TYR A 652 24.09 -5.19 -1.39
C TYR A 652 23.81 -4.18 -0.26
N LEU A 653 24.06 -4.56 0.98
CA LEU A 653 23.82 -3.68 2.12
C LEU A 653 24.79 -2.48 2.14
N GLU A 654 26.05 -2.68 1.75
CA GLU A 654 27.03 -1.59 1.63
C GLU A 654 26.61 -0.52 0.62
N ASN A 655 26.06 -0.95 -0.51
CA ASN A 655 25.65 -0.07 -1.60
C ASN A 655 24.25 0.52 -1.40
N ARG A 656 23.38 -0.10 -0.57
CA ARG A 656 21.97 0.29 -0.39
C ARG A 656 21.75 1.77 -0.05
N PRO A 657 22.51 2.44 0.83
CA PRO A 657 22.30 3.87 1.11
C PRO A 657 22.40 4.78 -0.12
N LYS A 658 23.12 4.36 -1.18
CA LYS A 658 23.25 5.12 -2.43
C LYS A 658 22.08 4.87 -3.39
N TYR A 659 21.43 3.72 -3.27
CA TYR A 659 20.41 3.22 -4.21
C TYR A 659 19.07 2.98 -3.52
N GLU A 660 18.87 3.56 -2.33
CA GLU A 660 17.74 3.25 -1.45
C GLU A 660 16.37 3.42 -2.12
N LYS A 661 16.21 4.49 -2.90
CA LYS A 661 14.98 4.80 -3.64
C LYS A 661 14.91 4.13 -5.03
N GLN A 662 15.92 3.37 -5.45
CA GLN A 662 15.97 2.77 -6.78
C GLN A 662 15.40 1.35 -6.78
N VAL A 663 14.17 1.20 -7.26
CA VAL A 663 13.47 -0.11 -7.34
C VAL A 663 14.30 -1.18 -8.06
N THR A 664 14.94 -0.83 -9.18
CA THR A 664 15.78 -1.75 -9.98
C THR A 664 16.90 -2.38 -9.15
N TYR A 665 17.43 -1.67 -8.14
CA TYR A 665 18.51 -2.18 -7.30
C TYR A 665 18.10 -3.43 -6.52
N TYR A 666 16.92 -3.41 -5.88
CA TYR A 666 16.39 -4.54 -5.14
C TYR A 666 15.95 -5.67 -6.08
N PHE A 667 15.35 -5.32 -7.23
CA PHE A 667 14.98 -6.28 -8.27
C PHE A 667 16.19 -7.08 -8.77
N ASP A 668 17.27 -6.39 -9.16
CA ASP A 668 18.47 -6.99 -9.74
C ASP A 668 19.22 -7.86 -8.73
N VAL A 669 19.45 -7.34 -7.51
CA VAL A 669 20.14 -8.08 -6.45
C VAL A 669 19.33 -9.31 -6.02
N SER A 670 18.01 -9.18 -5.90
CA SER A 670 17.14 -10.33 -5.59
C SER A 670 17.25 -11.43 -6.66
N LYS A 671 17.24 -11.05 -7.95
CA LYS A 671 17.45 -12.00 -9.06
C LYS A 671 18.84 -12.64 -9.01
N LEU A 672 19.88 -11.86 -8.74
CA LEU A 672 21.25 -12.36 -8.63
C LEU A 672 21.39 -13.39 -7.50
N LEU A 673 20.87 -13.11 -6.31
CA LEU A 673 20.86 -14.05 -5.18
C LEU A 673 20.11 -15.35 -5.51
N PHE A 674 18.97 -15.24 -6.18
CA PHE A 674 18.21 -16.41 -6.64
C PHE A 674 19.03 -17.27 -7.62
N LYS A 675 19.71 -16.64 -8.58
CA LYS A 675 20.58 -17.31 -9.57
C LYS A 675 21.76 -18.02 -8.91
N LYS A 676 22.26 -17.50 -7.79
CA LYS A 676 23.30 -18.14 -6.96
C LYS A 676 22.76 -19.22 -6.01
N GLY A 677 21.44 -19.46 -6.01
CA GLY A 677 20.79 -20.55 -5.29
C GLY A 677 20.25 -20.18 -3.90
N ASP A 678 20.48 -18.95 -3.41
CA ASP A 678 19.97 -18.52 -2.11
C ASP A 678 18.57 -17.90 -2.24
N LYS A 679 17.56 -18.75 -2.07
CA LYS A 679 16.15 -18.34 -2.14
C LYS A 679 15.71 -17.50 -0.93
N VAL A 680 16.36 -17.66 0.23
CA VAL A 680 15.97 -16.98 1.46
C VAL A 680 16.41 -15.52 1.40
N LEU A 681 17.68 -15.27 1.10
CA LEU A 681 18.18 -13.90 0.91
C LEU A 681 17.54 -13.22 -0.30
N SER A 682 17.32 -13.97 -1.38
CA SER A 682 16.60 -13.45 -2.54
C SER A 682 15.19 -12.96 -2.20
N LEU A 683 14.43 -13.72 -1.41
CA LEU A 683 13.09 -13.33 -0.96
C LEU A 683 13.12 -12.16 0.01
N LYS A 684 14.09 -12.14 0.93
CA LYS A 684 14.31 -11.02 1.86
C LYS A 684 14.52 -9.71 1.08
N VAL A 685 15.49 -9.67 0.17
CA VAL A 685 15.75 -8.48 -0.67
C VAL A 685 14.54 -8.10 -1.55
N LEU A 686 13.81 -9.10 -2.08
CA LEU A 686 12.59 -8.83 -2.88
C LEU A 686 11.51 -8.15 -2.03
N SER A 687 11.30 -8.64 -0.81
CA SER A 687 10.25 -8.14 0.09
C SER A 687 10.48 -6.68 0.50
N THR A 688 11.73 -6.18 0.44
CA THR A 688 12.04 -4.75 0.65
C THR A 688 11.33 -3.84 -0.35
N LEU A 689 10.92 -4.33 -1.53
CA LEU A 689 10.11 -3.54 -2.47
C LEU A 689 8.76 -3.09 -1.85
N ALA A 690 8.19 -3.88 -0.94
CA ALA A 690 6.93 -3.54 -0.26
C ALA A 690 7.10 -2.42 0.80
N GLU A 691 8.34 -2.04 1.12
CA GLU A 691 8.71 -0.99 2.09
C GLU A 691 9.02 0.36 1.42
N LEU A 692 9.19 0.38 0.09
CA LEU A 692 9.59 1.59 -0.63
C LEU A 692 8.43 2.58 -0.76
N ASP A 693 7.22 2.08 -0.98
CA ASP A 693 5.99 2.86 -1.04
C ASP A 693 4.79 1.99 -0.62
N LEU A 694 4.06 2.42 0.42
CA LEU A 694 3.01 1.63 1.06
C LEU A 694 1.80 1.52 0.14
N GLU A 695 1.21 0.33 0.00
CA GLU A 695 0.04 0.12 -0.87
C GLU A 695 0.26 0.55 -2.34
N ASN A 696 1.49 0.37 -2.84
CA ASN A 696 1.83 0.61 -4.23
C ASN A 696 1.61 -0.67 -5.07
N GLU A 697 0.57 -0.67 -5.90
CA GLU A 697 0.19 -1.81 -6.72
C GLU A 697 1.27 -2.22 -7.72
N GLU A 698 2.07 -1.28 -8.24
CA GLU A 698 3.03 -1.55 -9.31
C GLU A 698 4.25 -2.28 -8.77
N LEU A 699 4.65 -1.92 -7.54
CA LEU A 699 5.66 -2.65 -6.77
C LEU A 699 5.14 -4.05 -6.40
N TYR A 700 3.89 -4.16 -5.95
CA TYR A 700 3.29 -5.46 -5.63
C TYR A 700 3.14 -6.36 -6.87
N LYS A 701 2.80 -5.81 -8.05
CA LYS A 701 2.79 -6.54 -9.33
C LYS A 701 4.20 -7.02 -9.70
N THR A 702 5.24 -6.19 -9.47
CA THR A 702 6.64 -6.63 -9.65
C THR A 702 7.02 -7.78 -8.72
N ILE A 703 6.62 -7.71 -7.45
CA ILE A 703 6.83 -8.77 -6.46
C ILE A 703 6.10 -10.05 -6.90
N SER A 704 4.83 -9.97 -7.29
CA SER A 704 4.02 -11.14 -7.68
C SER A 704 4.62 -11.87 -8.88
N TYR A 705 5.09 -11.14 -9.90
CA TYR A 705 5.72 -11.74 -11.08
C TYR A 705 6.98 -12.54 -10.71
N LEU A 706 7.83 -12.00 -9.83
CA LEU A 706 9.02 -12.71 -9.35
C LEU A 706 8.66 -13.90 -8.44
N LEU A 707 7.65 -13.78 -7.58
CA LEU A 707 7.17 -14.89 -6.75
C LEU A 707 6.64 -16.04 -7.61
N LYS A 708 5.82 -15.73 -8.62
CA LYS A 708 5.28 -16.67 -9.61
C LYS A 708 6.41 -17.37 -10.37
N GLN A 709 7.37 -16.61 -10.90
CA GLN A 709 8.53 -17.13 -11.61
C GLN A 709 9.32 -18.14 -10.77
N ARG A 710 9.42 -17.89 -9.46
CA ARG A 710 10.22 -18.66 -8.51
C ARG A 710 9.44 -19.80 -7.83
N GLY A 711 8.15 -19.93 -8.11
CA GLY A 711 7.26 -20.96 -7.56
C GLY A 711 6.83 -20.71 -6.11
N ASN A 712 6.91 -19.47 -5.61
CA ASN A 712 6.41 -19.12 -4.28
C ASN A 712 4.93 -18.72 -4.34
N TYR A 713 4.08 -19.70 -4.65
CA TYR A 713 2.68 -19.49 -4.99
C TYR A 713 1.83 -19.02 -3.81
N GLU A 714 2.13 -19.44 -2.58
CA GLU A 714 1.38 -18.98 -1.39
C GLU A 714 1.53 -17.46 -1.18
N LYS A 715 2.74 -16.93 -1.34
CA LYS A 715 2.98 -15.49 -1.26
C LYS A 715 2.50 -14.74 -2.49
N GLU A 716 2.59 -15.33 -3.69
CA GLU A 716 1.95 -14.75 -4.88
C GLU A 716 0.45 -14.55 -4.67
N LEU A 717 -0.24 -15.55 -4.12
CA LEU A 717 -1.68 -15.48 -3.85
C LEU A 717 -2.03 -14.35 -2.90
N TRP A 718 -1.29 -14.22 -1.79
CA TRP A 718 -1.51 -13.14 -0.84
C TRP A 718 -1.27 -11.75 -1.46
N ILE A 719 -0.17 -11.58 -2.20
CA ILE A 719 0.19 -10.30 -2.85
C ILE A 719 -0.85 -9.92 -3.90
N THR A 720 -1.25 -10.85 -4.77
CA THR A 720 -2.27 -10.59 -5.81
C THR A 720 -3.65 -10.34 -5.23
N GLN A 721 -4.00 -10.97 -4.09
CA GLN A 721 -5.22 -10.65 -3.36
C GLN A 721 -5.21 -9.18 -2.88
N LYS A 722 -4.12 -8.71 -2.28
CA LYS A 722 -4.00 -7.29 -1.86
C LYS A 722 -4.12 -6.32 -3.03
N ILE A 723 -3.50 -6.63 -4.18
CA ILE A 723 -3.64 -5.81 -5.40
C ILE A 723 -5.11 -5.76 -5.86
N MET A 724 -5.81 -6.90 -5.87
CA MET A 724 -7.23 -6.97 -6.23
C MET A 724 -8.11 -6.19 -5.24
N GLU A 725 -7.80 -6.24 -3.94
CA GLU A 725 -8.49 -5.45 -2.90
C GLU A 725 -8.30 -3.94 -3.11
N TRP A 726 -7.09 -3.49 -3.52
CA TRP A 726 -6.83 -2.07 -3.80
C TRP A 726 -7.36 -1.60 -5.16
N ARG A 727 -7.45 -2.51 -6.12
CA ARG A 727 -7.82 -2.21 -7.51
C ARG A 727 -8.89 -3.17 -8.04
N PRO A 728 -10.08 -3.24 -7.40
CA PRO A 728 -11.16 -4.10 -7.86
C PRO A 728 -11.81 -3.59 -9.16
N PHE A 729 -11.48 -2.39 -9.63
CA PHE A 729 -11.91 -1.90 -10.94
C PHE A 729 -10.94 -2.31 -12.06
N ASP A 730 -9.79 -2.91 -11.73
CA ASP A 730 -8.77 -3.33 -12.69
C ASP A 730 -9.00 -4.79 -13.12
N ALA A 731 -9.20 -5.00 -14.42
CA ALA A 731 -9.44 -6.31 -15.00
C ALA A 731 -8.22 -7.23 -14.83
N GLN A 732 -7.00 -6.67 -14.95
CA GLN A 732 -5.77 -7.43 -14.77
C GLN A 732 -5.60 -7.92 -13.33
N SER A 733 -5.95 -7.12 -12.32
CA SER A 733 -5.85 -7.51 -10.90
C SER A 733 -6.68 -8.76 -10.56
N HIS A 734 -7.88 -8.88 -11.14
CA HIS A 734 -8.72 -10.08 -11.00
C HIS A 734 -8.08 -11.30 -11.65
N ARG A 735 -7.58 -11.11 -12.88
CA ARG A 735 -6.92 -12.17 -13.64
C ARG A 735 -5.69 -12.69 -12.91
N ASP A 736 -4.83 -11.80 -12.42
CA ASP A 736 -3.60 -12.18 -11.72
C ASP A 736 -3.90 -12.96 -10.44
N TYR A 737 -4.91 -12.54 -9.68
CA TYR A 737 -5.40 -13.30 -8.51
C TYR A 737 -5.99 -14.67 -8.89
N ALA A 738 -6.78 -14.74 -9.97
CA ALA A 738 -7.32 -16.01 -10.46
C ALA A 738 -6.21 -16.99 -10.90
N LEU A 739 -5.17 -16.49 -11.57
CA LEU A 739 -4.01 -17.30 -11.94
C LEU A 739 -3.23 -17.77 -10.71
N ALA A 740 -3.05 -16.91 -9.71
CA ALA A 740 -2.42 -17.32 -8.45
C ALA A 740 -3.23 -18.40 -7.72
N LEU A 741 -4.57 -18.34 -7.77
CA LEU A 741 -5.44 -19.41 -7.26
C LEU A 741 -5.22 -20.73 -8.00
N VAL A 742 -5.09 -20.70 -9.34
CA VAL A 742 -4.74 -21.91 -10.12
C VAL A 742 -3.39 -22.48 -9.69
N ASP A 743 -2.37 -21.63 -9.52
CA ASP A 743 -1.04 -22.03 -9.07
C ASP A 743 -1.04 -22.62 -7.65
N ASN A 744 -1.99 -22.20 -6.82
CA ASN A 744 -2.26 -22.77 -5.49
C ASN A 744 -3.24 -23.96 -5.50
N LYS A 745 -3.50 -24.56 -6.67
CA LYS A 745 -4.40 -25.73 -6.84
C LYS A 745 -5.84 -25.46 -6.40
N LYS A 746 -6.32 -24.22 -6.59
CA LYS A 746 -7.69 -23.77 -6.32
C LYS A 746 -8.44 -23.36 -7.61
N PRO A 747 -8.58 -24.25 -8.61
CA PRO A 747 -9.14 -23.90 -9.91
C PRO A 747 -10.63 -23.50 -9.86
N GLN A 748 -11.39 -24.02 -8.88
CA GLN A 748 -12.80 -23.63 -8.71
C GLN A 748 -12.95 -22.19 -8.23
N GLU A 749 -12.09 -21.76 -7.29
CA GLU A 749 -12.08 -20.37 -6.81
C GLU A 749 -11.67 -19.43 -7.95
N ALA A 750 -10.65 -19.80 -8.73
CA ALA A 750 -10.23 -19.04 -9.91
C ALA A 750 -11.37 -18.86 -10.92
N LEU A 751 -12.14 -19.94 -11.20
CA LEU A 751 -13.29 -19.86 -12.11
C LEU A 751 -14.39 -18.94 -11.59
N ASN A 752 -14.60 -18.90 -10.26
CA ASN A 752 -15.55 -17.97 -9.65
C ASN A 752 -15.10 -16.51 -9.82
N VAL A 753 -13.79 -16.23 -9.70
CA VAL A 753 -13.22 -14.90 -9.93
C VAL A 753 -13.41 -14.47 -11.39
N TYR A 754 -13.04 -15.32 -12.36
CA TYR A 754 -13.26 -15.03 -13.78
C TYR A 754 -14.73 -14.79 -14.12
N LYS A 755 -15.62 -15.58 -13.52
CA LYS A 755 -17.06 -15.36 -13.66
C LYS A 755 -17.43 -13.97 -13.13
N SER A 756 -17.07 -13.65 -11.89
CA SER A 756 -17.37 -12.35 -11.28
C SER A 756 -16.91 -11.19 -12.17
N MET A 757 -15.68 -11.28 -12.66
CA MET A 757 -15.07 -10.31 -13.57
C MET A 757 -15.84 -10.14 -14.89
N LEU A 758 -16.35 -11.23 -15.49
CA LEU A 758 -17.13 -11.15 -16.73
C LEU A 758 -18.49 -10.44 -16.54
N TYR A 759 -19.10 -10.55 -15.36
CA TYR A 759 -20.36 -9.89 -15.01
C TYR A 759 -20.17 -8.49 -14.41
N GLN A 760 -18.95 -8.17 -13.98
CA GLN A 760 -18.63 -6.87 -13.40
C GLN A 760 -18.83 -5.74 -14.41
N GLU A 761 -19.27 -4.61 -13.89
CA GLU A 761 -19.49 -3.38 -14.63
C GLU A 761 -18.27 -2.44 -14.51
N TYR A 762 -17.77 -1.97 -15.65
CA TYR A 762 -16.63 -1.06 -15.75
C TYR A 762 -17.07 0.31 -16.32
N THR A 763 -16.33 1.38 -16.00
CA THR A 763 -16.48 2.68 -16.68
C THR A 763 -16.13 2.57 -18.16
N ASP A 764 -16.54 3.56 -18.95
CA ASP A 764 -16.23 3.58 -20.38
C ASP A 764 -14.71 3.70 -20.59
N GLU A 765 -14.01 4.55 -19.83
CA GLU A 765 -12.55 4.71 -19.91
C GLU A 765 -11.82 3.39 -19.60
N ILE A 766 -12.23 2.68 -18.55
CA ILE A 766 -11.60 1.41 -18.17
C ILE A 766 -11.94 0.31 -19.18
N SER A 767 -13.19 0.25 -19.66
CA SER A 767 -13.59 -0.72 -20.69
C SER A 767 -12.84 -0.52 -22.02
N VAL A 768 -12.50 0.72 -22.36
CA VAL A 768 -11.66 1.04 -23.52
C VAL A 768 -10.20 0.68 -23.25
N ARG A 769 -9.68 1.00 -22.06
CA ARG A 769 -8.32 0.68 -21.63
C ARG A 769 -8.03 -0.81 -21.71
N ASP A 770 -8.94 -1.65 -21.21
CA ASP A 770 -8.76 -3.10 -21.07
C ASP A 770 -9.35 -3.90 -22.25
N ASN A 771 -9.70 -3.22 -23.35
CA ASN A 771 -10.39 -3.81 -24.48
C ASN A 771 -9.55 -4.90 -25.19
N GLY A 772 -9.97 -6.16 -25.10
CA GLY A 772 -9.27 -7.31 -25.66
C GLY A 772 -8.89 -8.35 -24.63
N ILE A 773 -8.96 -8.03 -23.33
CA ILE A 773 -8.63 -8.96 -22.24
C ILE A 773 -9.51 -10.21 -22.30
N GLU A 774 -10.72 -10.10 -22.84
CA GLU A 774 -11.68 -11.19 -22.95
C GLU A 774 -11.10 -12.40 -23.71
N GLU A 775 -10.31 -12.18 -24.76
CA GLU A 775 -9.69 -13.27 -25.53
C GLU A 775 -8.75 -14.13 -24.66
N ILE A 776 -8.07 -13.49 -23.71
CA ILE A 776 -7.13 -14.12 -22.78
C ILE A 776 -7.90 -14.90 -21.72
N LEU A 777 -8.98 -14.31 -21.18
CA LEU A 777 -9.84 -14.97 -20.20
C LEU A 777 -10.48 -16.24 -20.78
N ILE A 778 -10.91 -16.23 -22.04
CA ILE A 778 -11.49 -17.42 -22.70
C ILE A 778 -10.47 -18.57 -22.74
N MET A 779 -9.22 -18.29 -23.08
CA MET A 779 -8.16 -19.31 -23.09
C MET A 779 -7.87 -19.85 -21.67
N GLU A 780 -7.97 -19.03 -20.64
CA GLU A 780 -7.71 -19.41 -19.25
C GLU A 780 -8.87 -20.19 -18.63
N ILE A 781 -10.12 -19.73 -18.82
CA ILE A 781 -11.33 -20.43 -18.40
C ILE A 781 -11.37 -21.83 -19.00
N ASN A 782 -11.18 -21.95 -20.32
CA ASN A 782 -11.25 -23.26 -20.99
C ASN A 782 -10.09 -24.18 -20.61
N ASN A 783 -8.92 -23.63 -20.27
CA ASN A 783 -7.84 -24.41 -19.71
C ASN A 783 -8.16 -24.95 -18.32
N ILE A 784 -8.78 -24.14 -17.45
CA ILE A 784 -9.25 -24.64 -16.15
C ILE A 784 -10.23 -25.80 -16.35
N LEU A 785 -11.19 -25.64 -17.26
CA LEU A 785 -12.19 -26.67 -17.55
C LEU A 785 -11.58 -27.96 -18.15
N SER A 786 -10.59 -27.83 -19.05
CA SER A 786 -9.96 -28.99 -19.71
C SER A 786 -9.03 -29.76 -18.78
N GLN A 787 -8.27 -29.05 -17.93
CA GLN A 787 -7.25 -29.64 -17.07
C GLN A 787 -7.83 -30.21 -15.76
N ASN A 788 -9.03 -29.78 -15.33
CA ASN A 788 -9.57 -30.09 -14.01
C ASN A 788 -10.96 -30.74 -14.07
N LYS A 789 -11.00 -32.07 -13.97
CA LYS A 789 -12.25 -32.85 -14.02
C LYS A 789 -13.24 -32.58 -12.87
N ASN A 790 -12.75 -32.03 -11.74
CA ASN A 790 -13.55 -31.82 -10.53
C ASN A 790 -14.13 -30.40 -10.41
N VAL A 791 -13.89 -29.54 -11.39
CA VAL A 791 -14.43 -28.18 -11.40
C VAL A 791 -15.90 -28.22 -11.85
N ASP A 792 -16.76 -27.49 -11.15
CA ASP A 792 -18.16 -27.32 -11.49
C ASP A 792 -18.32 -26.38 -12.69
N ALA A 793 -18.35 -26.98 -13.88
CA ALA A 793 -18.56 -26.29 -15.14
C ALA A 793 -20.02 -25.84 -15.36
N SER A 794 -20.98 -26.29 -14.54
CA SER A 794 -22.41 -25.98 -14.74
C SER A 794 -22.72 -24.48 -14.59
N LYS A 795 -21.86 -23.76 -13.85
CA LYS A 795 -22.01 -22.34 -13.55
C LYS A 795 -21.35 -21.42 -14.57
N VAL A 796 -20.68 -21.97 -15.57
CA VAL A 796 -20.08 -21.25 -16.71
C VAL A 796 -21.06 -21.31 -17.88
N ASP A 797 -21.37 -20.15 -18.47
CA ASP A 797 -22.22 -20.07 -19.65
C ASP A 797 -21.63 -20.93 -20.78
N ASP A 798 -22.45 -21.81 -21.37
CA ASP A 798 -21.99 -22.75 -22.39
C ASP A 798 -21.38 -22.06 -23.61
N ARG A 799 -21.77 -20.81 -23.90
CA ARG A 799 -21.20 -20.04 -25.01
C ARG A 799 -19.76 -19.60 -24.80
N LEU A 800 -19.22 -19.73 -23.58
CA LEU A 800 -17.81 -19.48 -23.26
C LEU A 800 -16.98 -20.77 -23.36
N LYS A 801 -17.62 -21.95 -23.45
CA LYS A 801 -16.94 -23.24 -23.46
C LYS A 801 -16.47 -23.57 -24.88
N ALA A 802 -15.17 -23.66 -25.06
CA ALA A 802 -14.53 -23.99 -26.33
C ALA A 802 -13.28 -24.86 -26.09
N ASN A 803 -13.18 -25.96 -26.84
CA ASN A 803 -12.00 -26.82 -26.78
C ASN A 803 -10.89 -26.24 -27.68
N LEU A 804 -9.98 -25.47 -27.08
CA LEU A 804 -8.97 -24.68 -27.79
C LEU A 804 -7.53 -25.09 -27.42
N PRO A 805 -7.11 -26.36 -27.56
CA PRO A 805 -5.72 -26.74 -27.33
C PRO A 805 -4.82 -26.14 -28.42
N VAL A 806 -3.66 -25.64 -28.02
CA VAL A 806 -2.67 -25.05 -28.93
C VAL A 806 -1.27 -25.55 -28.61
N ASP A 807 -0.45 -25.77 -29.65
CA ASP A 807 0.94 -26.20 -29.46
C ASP A 807 1.78 -25.12 -28.77
N ILE A 808 1.52 -23.84 -29.06
CA ILE A 808 2.22 -22.71 -28.43
C ILE A 808 1.21 -21.64 -27.97
N ARG A 809 1.37 -21.19 -26.73
CA ARG A 809 0.77 -19.96 -26.21
C ARG A 809 1.84 -19.12 -25.53
N ILE A 810 1.89 -17.83 -25.84
CA ILE A 810 2.76 -16.86 -25.17
C ILE A 810 1.86 -15.75 -24.62
N VAL A 811 2.09 -15.34 -23.38
CA VAL A 811 1.39 -14.20 -22.76
C VAL A 811 2.41 -13.27 -22.13
N ILE A 812 2.35 -11.98 -22.45
CA ILE A 812 3.15 -10.96 -21.77
C ILE A 812 2.25 -10.07 -20.92
N ASN A 813 2.72 -9.72 -19.72
CA ASN A 813 2.06 -8.84 -18.76
C ASN A 813 3.07 -7.79 -18.29
N TRP A 814 2.60 -6.62 -17.88
CA TRP A 814 3.45 -5.60 -17.26
C TRP A 814 2.76 -4.94 -16.07
N ASN A 815 3.57 -4.37 -15.18
CA ASN A 815 3.14 -3.89 -13.87
C ASN A 815 2.59 -2.45 -13.85
N LYS A 816 2.61 -1.73 -14.96
CA LYS A 816 2.27 -0.29 -15.05
C LYS A 816 1.13 0.00 -16.01
N ASP A 817 0.35 1.05 -15.73
CA ASP A 817 -0.64 1.57 -16.67
C ASP A 817 0.07 2.42 -17.75
N ASN A 818 -0.67 2.86 -18.78
CA ASN A 818 -0.23 3.84 -19.78
C ASN A 818 1.16 3.53 -20.41
N THR A 819 1.44 2.25 -20.59
CA THR A 819 2.69 1.73 -21.16
C THR A 819 2.39 0.98 -22.45
N ASP A 820 3.25 1.16 -23.46
CA ASP A 820 3.12 0.56 -24.78
C ASP A 820 4.23 -0.47 -25.00
N ILE A 821 3.85 -1.76 -24.93
CA ILE A 821 4.75 -2.92 -25.08
C ILE A 821 4.15 -3.92 -26.06
N ASP A 822 4.85 -4.13 -27.17
CA ASP A 822 4.47 -5.13 -28.17
C ASP A 822 5.10 -6.50 -27.91
N LEU A 823 4.31 -7.55 -28.15
CA LEU A 823 4.79 -8.91 -28.39
C LEU A 823 5.09 -9.15 -29.88
N TRP A 824 6.29 -9.65 -30.15
CA TRP A 824 6.75 -10.07 -31.48
C TRP A 824 7.12 -11.55 -31.47
N VAL A 825 6.58 -12.32 -32.41
CA VAL A 825 6.89 -13.75 -32.56
C VAL A 825 7.32 -14.05 -34.00
N THR A 826 8.58 -14.43 -34.19
CA THR A 826 9.09 -14.89 -35.49
C THR A 826 8.98 -16.41 -35.59
N ASP A 827 8.37 -16.91 -36.66
CA ASP A 827 8.24 -18.34 -36.92
C ASP A 827 9.48 -18.96 -37.63
N PRO A 828 9.56 -20.30 -37.77
CA PRO A 828 10.69 -20.96 -38.44
C PRO A 828 10.83 -20.64 -39.94
N ARG A 829 9.79 -20.09 -40.58
CA ARG A 829 9.84 -19.65 -41.98
C ARG A 829 10.47 -18.27 -42.11
N GLY A 830 10.54 -17.52 -41.00
CA GLY A 830 11.03 -16.15 -40.91
C GLY A 830 9.91 -15.11 -40.99
N GLU A 831 8.65 -15.52 -40.83
CA GLU A 831 7.51 -14.63 -40.78
C GLU A 831 7.33 -14.06 -39.37
N ASP A 832 7.19 -12.74 -39.25
CA ASP A 832 7.02 -12.03 -37.98
C ASP A 832 5.53 -11.79 -37.69
N CYS A 833 5.03 -12.30 -36.58
CA CYS A 833 3.72 -11.93 -36.02
C CYS A 833 3.87 -10.75 -35.04
N SER A 834 3.14 -9.66 -35.26
CA SER A 834 3.20 -8.42 -34.45
C SER A 834 1.88 -7.62 -34.53
N TYR A 835 1.80 -6.47 -33.86
CA TYR A 835 0.61 -5.60 -33.91
C TYR A 835 0.22 -5.18 -35.34
N SER A 836 1.19 -5.03 -36.25
CA SER A 836 0.97 -4.69 -37.66
C SER A 836 0.75 -5.90 -38.58
N HIS A 837 1.15 -7.11 -38.13
CA HIS A 837 0.91 -8.38 -38.83
C HIS A 837 0.40 -9.44 -37.84
N LYS A 838 -0.90 -9.39 -37.53
CA LYS A 838 -1.50 -10.15 -36.41
C LYS A 838 -1.71 -11.64 -36.68
N SER A 839 -1.39 -12.14 -37.86
CA SER A 839 -1.57 -13.55 -38.21
C SER A 839 -0.52 -14.05 -39.19
N THR A 840 -0.01 -15.27 -38.99
CA THR A 840 1.00 -15.87 -39.88
C THR A 840 0.41 -16.89 -40.86
N GLU A 841 1.13 -17.25 -41.92
CA GLU A 841 0.72 -18.28 -42.91
C GLU A 841 0.50 -19.65 -42.27
N ILE A 842 1.22 -19.96 -41.18
CA ILE A 842 1.07 -21.21 -40.42
C ILE A 842 -0.05 -21.14 -39.36
N GLY A 843 -0.79 -20.04 -39.30
CA GLY A 843 -1.92 -19.86 -38.40
C GLY A 843 -1.57 -19.31 -37.03
N GLY A 844 -0.40 -18.69 -36.86
CA GLY A 844 -0.11 -17.88 -35.67
C GLY A 844 -1.12 -16.75 -35.57
N ARG A 845 -1.51 -16.37 -34.35
CA ARG A 845 -2.46 -15.30 -34.07
C ARG A 845 -1.98 -14.48 -32.89
N LEU A 846 -1.96 -13.16 -33.05
CA LEU A 846 -1.74 -12.20 -31.96
C LEU A 846 -3.09 -11.60 -31.50
N SER A 847 -3.22 -11.31 -30.21
CA SER A 847 -4.37 -10.62 -29.65
C SER A 847 -4.49 -9.16 -30.10
N ASN A 848 -5.49 -8.47 -29.56
CA ASN A 848 -5.53 -7.02 -29.60
C ASN A 848 -4.26 -6.43 -28.96
N ASP A 849 -3.90 -5.24 -29.46
CA ASP A 849 -2.76 -4.46 -29.03
C ASP A 849 -3.23 -3.47 -27.96
N PHE A 850 -2.51 -3.41 -26.83
CA PHE A 850 -2.84 -2.59 -25.66
C PHE A 850 -1.93 -1.37 -25.56
N THR A 851 -2.41 -0.22 -26.05
CA THR A 851 -1.61 1.01 -26.19
C THR A 851 -1.79 2.05 -25.06
N GLN A 852 -2.78 1.87 -24.18
CA GLN A 852 -3.16 2.87 -23.16
C GLN A 852 -3.45 2.27 -21.77
N GLY A 853 -3.04 1.01 -21.55
CA GLY A 853 -3.48 0.18 -20.43
C GLY A 853 -2.37 -0.66 -19.81
N PHE A 854 -2.78 -1.46 -18.82
CA PHE A 854 -2.01 -2.63 -18.45
C PHE A 854 -2.19 -3.71 -19.52
N GLY A 855 -1.15 -4.51 -19.77
CA GLY A 855 -1.27 -5.71 -20.58
C GLY A 855 -2.33 -6.67 -19.99
N PRO A 856 -2.71 -7.73 -20.72
CA PRO A 856 -1.73 -8.57 -21.41
C PRO A 856 -1.89 -8.63 -22.92
N GLU A 857 -0.80 -8.99 -23.60
CA GLU A 857 -0.86 -9.47 -24.99
C GLU A 857 -0.62 -10.97 -25.05
N GLN A 858 -1.27 -11.65 -26.01
CA GLN A 858 -1.07 -13.08 -26.26
C GLN A 858 -0.77 -13.42 -27.71
N PHE A 859 0.04 -14.45 -27.90
CA PHE A 859 0.21 -15.16 -29.16
C PHE A 859 -0.27 -16.61 -29.02
N LEU A 860 -1.00 -17.10 -30.01
CA LEU A 860 -1.50 -18.47 -30.11
C LEU A 860 -1.06 -19.11 -31.42
N LEU A 861 -0.62 -20.36 -31.38
CA LEU A 861 -0.40 -21.18 -32.57
C LEU A 861 -0.94 -22.59 -32.35
N LYS A 862 -2.00 -22.93 -33.08
CA LYS A 862 -2.69 -24.23 -32.98
C LYS A 862 -1.73 -25.39 -33.24
N LYS A 863 -1.04 -25.36 -34.38
CA LYS A 863 -0.15 -26.44 -34.83
C LYS A 863 1.22 -25.87 -35.15
N ALA A 864 2.22 -26.20 -34.33
CA ALA A 864 3.59 -25.80 -34.56
C ALA A 864 4.20 -26.62 -35.70
N ILE A 865 5.07 -25.97 -36.47
CA ILE A 865 5.93 -26.65 -37.44
C ILE A 865 7.32 -26.83 -36.83
N LYS A 866 8.05 -27.83 -37.31
CA LYS A 866 9.41 -28.09 -36.83
C LYS A 866 10.31 -26.87 -37.07
N GLY A 867 11.07 -26.50 -36.04
CA GLY A 867 12.10 -25.47 -36.14
C GLY A 867 12.06 -24.44 -35.02
N LYS A 868 12.83 -23.37 -35.22
CA LYS A 868 13.11 -22.37 -34.19
C LYS A 868 12.19 -21.17 -34.30
N TYR A 869 11.54 -20.84 -33.19
CA TYR A 869 10.73 -19.65 -33.02
C TYR A 869 11.46 -18.65 -32.12
N LYS A 870 11.25 -17.35 -32.36
CA LYS A 870 11.84 -16.26 -31.55
C LYS A 870 10.75 -15.40 -30.95
N ILE A 871 10.88 -15.12 -29.66
CA ILE A 871 9.96 -14.26 -28.91
C ILE A 871 10.72 -12.99 -28.53
N LYS A 872 10.20 -11.83 -28.93
CA LYS A 872 10.78 -10.54 -28.63
C LYS A 872 9.71 -9.61 -28.07
N THR A 873 10.14 -8.63 -27.28
CA THR A 873 9.30 -7.52 -26.83
C THR A 873 9.87 -6.21 -27.34
N ASN A 874 9.02 -5.29 -27.79
CA ASN A 874 9.44 -3.93 -28.13
C ASN A 874 8.79 -2.93 -27.18
N PHE A 875 9.56 -1.97 -26.70
CA PHE A 875 9.08 -0.94 -25.78
C PHE A 875 9.06 0.40 -26.49
N PHE A 876 7.87 0.95 -26.76
CA PHE A 876 7.73 2.22 -27.50
C PHE A 876 7.76 3.43 -26.56
N GLY A 877 7.27 3.27 -25.34
CA GLY A 877 7.34 4.32 -24.33
C GLY A 877 6.48 4.06 -23.12
N GLU A 878 6.77 4.82 -22.07
CA GLU A 878 5.99 4.92 -20.85
C GLU A 878 5.61 6.40 -20.71
N ARG A 879 4.32 6.69 -20.60
CA ARG A 879 3.82 8.08 -20.52
C ARG A 879 3.76 8.60 -19.08
N GLN A 880 4.00 7.75 -18.08
CA GLN A 880 4.05 8.10 -16.66
C GLN A 880 5.49 7.94 -16.12
N ASN A 881 6.01 8.89 -15.34
CA ASN A 881 7.39 8.82 -14.81
C ASN A 881 7.39 8.41 -13.33
N ILE A 882 6.90 7.21 -13.04
CA ILE A 882 6.49 6.83 -11.69
C ILE A 882 7.68 6.49 -10.78
N LEU A 883 7.48 6.72 -9.47
CA LEU A 883 8.30 6.28 -8.33
C LEU A 883 8.71 4.79 -8.36
N SER A 884 7.96 3.95 -9.08
CA SER A 884 8.11 2.48 -9.15
C SER A 884 9.27 1.98 -10.04
N GLY A 885 10.06 2.87 -10.66
CA GLY A 885 11.22 2.50 -11.47
C GLY A 885 10.86 2.10 -12.92
N PRO A 886 11.70 1.36 -13.66
CA PRO A 886 11.36 0.89 -15.01
C PRO A 886 10.20 -0.11 -15.00
N THR A 887 9.48 -0.22 -16.12
CA THR A 887 8.39 -1.20 -16.27
C THR A 887 8.92 -2.64 -16.16
N THR A 888 8.35 -3.44 -15.26
CA THR A 888 8.59 -4.88 -15.13
C THR A 888 7.65 -5.64 -16.05
N VAL A 889 8.20 -6.50 -16.91
CA VAL A 889 7.47 -7.37 -17.83
C VAL A 889 7.61 -8.83 -17.40
N MET A 890 6.50 -9.56 -17.39
CA MET A 890 6.44 -11.01 -17.21
C MET A 890 5.95 -11.68 -18.50
N ALA A 891 6.73 -12.61 -19.04
CA ALA A 891 6.36 -13.45 -20.17
C ALA A 891 6.16 -14.90 -19.73
N GLU A 892 4.97 -15.45 -19.98
CA GLU A 892 4.65 -16.86 -19.79
C GLU A 892 4.59 -17.57 -21.14
N VAL A 893 5.43 -18.58 -21.33
CA VAL A 893 5.51 -19.39 -22.54
C VAL A 893 5.01 -20.79 -22.21
N PHE A 894 4.00 -21.22 -22.95
CA PHE A 894 3.40 -22.53 -22.85
C PHE A 894 3.64 -23.35 -24.11
N LEU A 895 4.01 -24.61 -23.92
CA LEU A 895 3.88 -25.64 -24.95
C LEU A 895 2.71 -26.54 -24.62
N HIS A 896 2.01 -27.04 -25.64
CA HIS A 896 0.89 -27.99 -25.48
C HIS A 896 -0.21 -27.47 -24.55
N TYR A 897 -0.53 -26.18 -24.65
CA TYR A 897 -1.48 -25.52 -23.75
C TYR A 897 -2.88 -26.14 -23.87
N SER A 898 -3.51 -26.43 -22.72
CA SER A 898 -4.87 -26.99 -22.61
C SER A 898 -5.07 -28.42 -23.19
N ASP A 899 -4.00 -29.15 -23.52
CA ASP A 899 -4.10 -30.50 -24.09
C ASP A 899 -3.89 -31.67 -23.09
N GLY A 900 -3.62 -31.34 -21.82
CA GLY A 900 -3.34 -32.30 -20.74
C GLY A 900 -1.85 -32.57 -20.50
N THR A 901 -0.97 -32.07 -21.37
CA THR A 901 0.49 -32.23 -21.31
C THR A 901 1.24 -30.89 -21.31
N GLN A 902 0.55 -29.81 -20.91
CA GLN A 902 1.10 -28.46 -20.99
C GLN A 902 2.38 -28.28 -20.19
N GLU A 903 3.35 -27.60 -20.78
CA GLU A 903 4.58 -27.15 -20.11
C GLU A 903 4.59 -25.63 -20.02
N ARG A 904 5.05 -25.06 -18.91
CA ARG A 904 5.12 -23.61 -18.68
C ARG A 904 6.54 -23.17 -18.33
N LYS A 905 6.99 -22.06 -18.91
CA LYS A 905 8.19 -21.31 -18.50
C LYS A 905 7.87 -19.82 -18.34
N ILE A 906 8.52 -19.18 -17.38
CA ILE A 906 8.25 -17.78 -17.02
C ILE A 906 9.56 -16.97 -17.06
N ALA A 907 9.57 -15.87 -17.81
CA ALA A 907 10.62 -14.86 -17.80
C ALA A 907 10.11 -13.58 -17.15
N VAL A 908 10.92 -12.96 -16.29
CA VAL A 908 10.63 -11.65 -15.69
C VAL A 908 11.85 -10.74 -15.83
N PHE A 909 11.64 -9.55 -16.38
CA PHE A 909 12.70 -8.57 -16.63
C PHE A 909 12.14 -7.14 -16.57
N GLN A 910 13.03 -6.15 -16.44
CA GLN A 910 12.66 -4.74 -16.49
C GLN A 910 13.03 -4.14 -17.84
N SER A 911 12.25 -3.15 -18.29
CA SER A 911 12.54 -2.42 -19.52
C SER A 911 13.89 -1.70 -19.40
N GLN A 912 14.67 -1.73 -20.48
CA GLN A 912 15.95 -1.04 -20.57
C GLN A 912 15.78 0.16 -21.48
N LYS A 913 16.01 1.37 -20.97
CA LYS A 913 16.08 2.57 -21.83
C LYS A 913 17.31 2.48 -22.71
N GLU A 914 17.16 2.00 -23.93
CA GLU A 914 18.21 2.11 -24.95
C GLU A 914 17.94 3.34 -25.81
N ASN A 915 18.91 4.27 -25.89
CA ASN A 915 18.92 5.33 -26.90
C ASN A 915 19.26 4.73 -28.28
N LYS A 916 18.40 3.86 -28.81
CA LYS A 916 18.55 3.26 -30.15
C LYS A 916 17.36 3.62 -31.04
N ARG A 917 17.55 3.51 -32.36
CA ARG A 917 16.47 3.66 -33.35
C ARG A 917 15.45 2.53 -33.15
N GLU A 918 14.19 2.82 -33.43
CA GLU A 918 13.00 1.94 -33.26
C GLU A 918 13.14 0.54 -33.90
N SER A 919 14.01 0.37 -34.90
CA SER A 919 14.31 -0.94 -35.52
C SER A 919 15.22 -1.85 -34.66
N ASP A 920 15.94 -1.29 -33.69
CA ASP A 920 17.00 -1.94 -32.92
C ASP A 920 16.65 -2.11 -31.42
N SER A 921 15.44 -1.73 -31.00
CA SER A 921 14.96 -1.73 -29.61
C SER A 921 14.27 -3.03 -29.15
N LYS A 922 14.21 -4.06 -30.01
CA LYS A 922 13.56 -5.33 -29.68
C LYS A 922 14.42 -6.18 -28.73
N ILE A 923 13.92 -6.45 -27.52
CA ILE A 923 14.57 -7.33 -26.55
C ILE A 923 14.16 -8.78 -26.84
N LEU A 924 15.14 -9.66 -27.05
CA LEU A 924 14.90 -11.11 -27.16
C LEU A 924 14.64 -11.68 -25.77
N ILE A 925 13.45 -12.24 -25.56
CA ILE A 925 13.04 -12.78 -24.25
C ILE A 925 13.06 -14.31 -24.21
N GLY A 926 13.03 -14.96 -25.37
CA GLY A 926 13.12 -16.40 -25.45
C GLY A 926 13.13 -16.92 -26.88
N GLU A 927 13.55 -18.16 -27.01
CA GLU A 927 13.48 -18.96 -28.22
C GLU A 927 12.96 -20.34 -27.85
N PHE A 928 12.19 -20.98 -28.72
CA PHE A 928 11.79 -22.36 -28.53
C PHE A 928 11.90 -23.12 -29.84
N GLU A 929 12.17 -24.41 -29.72
CA GLU A 929 12.36 -25.32 -30.84
C GLU A 929 11.34 -26.44 -30.74
N PHE A 930 10.55 -26.65 -31.79
CA PHE A 930 9.52 -27.68 -31.86
C PHE A 930 9.90 -28.77 -32.85
#